data_AF-A0A5E7U6A0-F1
#
_entry.id   AF-A0A5E7U6A0-F1
#
_cell.length_a   1.000
_cell.length_b   1.000
_cell.length_c   1.000
_cell.angle_alpha   90.00
_cell.angle_beta   90.00
_cell.angle_gamma   90.00
#
_symmetry.space_group_name_H-M   'P 1'
#
loop_
_entity.id
_entity.type
_entity.pdbx_description
1 polymer ?
#
loop_
_entity_poly.entity_id
_entity_poly.type
_entity_poly.pdbx_seq_one_letter_code
_entity_poly.pdbx_strand_id
1 'polypeptide(L)'
;MNLLESVTHVCRRLAPGGWHSLMLAHGLDLLGEPLAAELQKPLNIDRSLPGFADFALAGSRAIEAGAPARSLLYHALASPNVLCDENGQTLQLFPTAAEIETVLDYVYSVSPPTLDSLRSKVLGAPLAMVAFASEYRCATDTVHGRHADLCFSRTGIARVGTASARYDATLRSFLPFVDDDPHGIRVMPVRYSAYIAVQLKGDAERFGPMDFQADIDAELDFWVPLHKLFNGSQCLQGMNLTVSLDNHQINEKLRHIHLRHSGTGWQEPQINQPPFVVTDNLAHWASVADFGPGVLLPEATTRLVAPAEYQGQPLSFVMPANTGGMVHGRHRVEADGSIEDLNDHEDVEELVRQGGYRALHYQDGTADGWVRPRCPVLQNSLPTVATYSVIGPPDFYPLCSQRKLLHWISDEPTLPSADLWHARLEALSNVRYCANLDLQEQLFSPADRGVSAIVGLVDQTGMLQTSTTLTSPSRPTALPDGAAGVFGPGWEVGWVRQRTPDAEWINVLAGYQMASPFPEDAKICAALGSFWPGVAPDSARVFEPRSTLHSIIPLTDEEIGMGGDVAWDDQRGPQLITQDDRLIVQYHAYAHADYTQVALDGRFSLGMTGRTSQTEYQHRVRSMYRVYRVLGAASDKPLRNAWPLLSFVEVLRPNAELDIAQEESGQILDGWVQRFLLYKRGAVQIAESDFRLRHVEVEALVILLLSADAILIKTDALPWQVAHEAF
;
A
#
# COMPACT_ATOMS: atom_id res chain seq x y z
N MET A 1 29.74 23.28 -1.40
CA MET A 1 29.77 22.69 -0.05
C MET A 1 30.17 21.23 -0.22
N ASN A 2 31.21 20.76 0.48
CA ASN A 2 31.57 19.34 0.46
C ASN A 2 30.60 18.55 1.37
N LEU A 3 30.50 17.23 1.21
CA LEU A 3 29.51 16.44 1.99
C LEU A 3 29.68 16.56 3.51
N LEU A 4 30.92 16.68 4.00
CA LEU A 4 31.18 16.82 5.44
C LEU A 4 30.64 18.16 5.97
N GLU A 5 30.74 19.25 5.20
CA GLU A 5 30.15 20.54 5.56
C GLU A 5 28.61 20.44 5.63
N SER A 6 27.99 19.72 4.69
CA SER A 6 26.54 19.48 4.73
C SER A 6 26.14 18.66 5.95
N VAL A 7 26.85 17.57 6.26
CA VAL A 7 26.63 16.78 7.49
C VAL A 7 26.84 17.62 8.74
N THR A 8 27.86 18.49 8.76
CA THR A 8 28.09 19.43 9.87
C THR A 8 26.90 20.36 10.08
N HIS A 9 26.29 20.85 8.99
CA HIS A 9 25.08 21.66 9.08
C HIS A 9 23.91 20.90 9.68
N VAL A 10 23.68 19.64 9.25
CA VAL A 10 22.64 18.76 9.80
C VAL A 10 22.85 18.55 11.30
N CYS A 11 24.05 18.17 11.72
CA CYS A 11 24.39 17.94 13.12
C CYS A 11 24.16 19.20 13.98
N ARG A 12 24.61 20.37 13.52
CA ARG A 12 24.43 21.65 14.23
C ARG A 12 22.96 22.06 14.32
N ARG A 13 22.16 21.83 13.28
CA ARG A 13 20.72 22.16 13.26
C ARG A 13 19.94 21.29 14.24
N LEU A 14 20.25 20.00 14.29
CA LEU A 14 19.53 19.02 15.12
C LEU A 14 19.98 19.04 16.58
N ALA A 15 21.25 19.37 16.86
CA ALA A 15 21.83 19.43 18.20
C ALA A 15 20.92 20.05 19.29
N PRO A 16 20.36 21.27 19.12
CA PRO A 16 19.52 21.90 20.15
C PRO A 16 18.16 21.21 20.37
N GLY A 17 17.74 20.30 19.50
CA GLY A 17 16.47 19.58 19.59
C GLY A 17 16.51 18.31 20.46
N GLY A 18 17.55 18.13 21.27
CA GLY A 18 17.80 16.93 22.10
C GLY A 18 18.74 15.89 21.47
N TRP A 19 19.11 16.07 20.19
CA TRP A 19 20.01 15.14 19.51
C TRP A 19 21.44 15.17 20.03
N HIS A 20 21.93 16.33 20.49
CA HIS A 20 23.30 16.43 20.99
C HIS A 20 23.49 15.61 22.26
N SER A 21 22.57 15.73 23.21
CA SER A 21 22.61 15.00 24.47
C SER A 21 22.43 13.48 24.23
N LEU A 22 21.48 13.12 23.36
CA LEU A 22 21.28 11.73 22.94
C LEU A 22 22.55 11.12 22.34
N MET A 23 23.21 11.82 21.41
CA MET A 23 24.43 11.31 20.77
C MET A 23 25.62 11.28 21.73
N LEU A 24 25.72 12.23 22.67
CA LEU A 24 26.74 12.20 23.72
C LEU A 24 26.62 10.97 24.63
N ALA A 25 25.39 10.47 24.87
CA ALA A 25 25.17 9.23 25.63
C ALA A 25 25.81 8.00 24.96
N HIS A 26 25.97 8.01 23.62
CA HIS A 26 26.72 7.00 22.88
C HIS A 26 28.21 7.36 22.69
N GLY A 27 28.66 8.51 23.20
CA GLY A 27 30.04 9.01 23.09
C GLY A 27 30.34 9.87 21.85
N LEU A 28 29.32 10.27 21.08
CA LEU A 28 29.46 11.10 19.88
C LEU A 28 29.16 12.58 20.19
N ASP A 29 30.12 13.47 19.99
CA ASP A 29 29.89 14.92 20.08
C ASP A 29 29.52 15.50 18.71
N LEU A 30 28.23 15.76 18.48
CA LEU A 30 27.73 16.38 17.23
C LEU A 30 28.29 17.77 16.95
N LEU A 31 28.80 18.45 17.99
CA LEU A 31 29.37 19.80 17.90
C LEU A 31 30.89 19.80 18.04
N GLY A 32 31.50 18.63 18.16
CA GLY A 32 32.95 18.48 18.33
C GLY A 32 33.71 18.91 17.08
N GLU A 33 34.87 19.54 17.29
CA GLU A 33 35.74 20.00 16.20
C GLU A 33 37.11 19.31 16.27
N PRO A 34 37.59 18.67 15.18
CA PRO A 34 36.93 18.53 13.88
C PRO A 34 35.89 17.38 13.87
N LEU A 35 34.68 17.66 13.34
CA LEU A 35 33.59 16.68 13.27
C LEU A 35 34.00 15.38 12.55
N ALA A 36 34.86 15.44 11.53
CA ALA A 36 35.35 14.24 10.85
C ALA A 36 36.03 13.23 11.80
N ALA A 37 36.76 13.71 12.81
CA ALA A 37 37.40 12.85 13.80
C ALA A 37 36.36 12.25 14.75
N GLU A 38 35.36 13.04 15.15
CA GLU A 38 34.21 12.57 15.95
C GLU A 38 33.42 11.48 15.22
N LEU A 39 33.19 11.63 13.92
CA LEU A 39 32.41 10.66 13.15
C LEU A 39 33.12 9.32 12.97
N GLN A 40 34.45 9.30 13.02
CA GLN A 40 35.26 8.10 12.81
C GLN A 40 35.75 7.45 14.10
N LYS A 41 35.71 8.10 15.26
CA LYS A 41 36.24 7.49 16.48
C LYS A 41 35.37 6.29 16.92
N PRO A 42 35.96 5.28 17.60
CA PRO A 42 35.18 4.23 18.24
C PRO A 42 34.24 4.80 19.31
N LEU A 43 33.02 4.27 19.36
CA LEU A 43 31.94 4.69 20.25
C LEU A 43 31.52 3.55 21.19
N ASN A 44 31.03 3.89 22.38
CA ASN A 44 30.39 2.94 23.29
C ASN A 44 28.87 3.08 23.14
N ILE A 45 28.30 2.35 22.19
CA ILE A 45 26.91 2.53 21.78
C ILE A 45 25.97 1.80 22.75
N ASP A 46 25.25 2.59 23.54
CA ASP A 46 24.19 2.11 24.42
C ASP A 46 22.92 1.69 23.65
N ARG A 47 22.70 0.39 23.48
CA ARG A 47 21.52 -0.16 22.79
C ARG A 47 20.31 -0.32 23.71
N SER A 48 20.43 0.05 24.99
CA SER A 48 19.29 0.10 25.91
C SER A 48 18.46 1.37 25.76
N LEU A 49 19.02 2.41 25.13
CA LEU A 49 18.29 3.64 24.84
C LEU A 49 17.16 3.40 23.82
N PRO A 50 15.97 4.00 24.03
CA PRO A 50 14.84 3.86 23.11
C PRO A 50 15.23 4.19 21.67
N GLY A 51 14.85 3.31 20.75
CA GLY A 51 15.13 3.47 19.32
C GLY A 51 16.45 2.90 18.82
N PHE A 52 17.36 2.44 19.70
CA PHE A 52 18.66 1.86 19.33
C PHE A 52 18.76 0.35 19.56
N ALA A 53 17.69 -0.28 20.02
CA ALA A 53 17.67 -1.70 20.37
C ALA A 53 17.88 -2.62 19.15
N ASP A 54 17.44 -2.20 17.95
CA ASP A 54 17.70 -2.88 16.68
C ASP A 54 18.85 -2.27 15.86
N PHE A 55 19.67 -1.39 16.45
CA PHE A 55 20.89 -0.94 15.78
C PHE A 55 21.89 -2.09 15.65
N ALA A 56 22.50 -2.24 14.45
CA ALA A 56 23.37 -3.38 14.15
C ALA A 56 24.50 -3.55 15.19
N LEU A 57 24.66 -4.77 15.70
CA LEU A 57 25.63 -5.08 16.76
C LEU A 57 27.09 -4.84 16.36
N ALA A 58 27.39 -5.00 15.07
CA ALA A 58 28.72 -4.75 14.52
C ALA A 58 29.05 -3.25 14.35
N GLY A 59 28.07 -2.35 14.51
CA GLY A 59 28.30 -0.91 14.45
C GLY A 59 29.06 -0.41 15.68
N SER A 60 30.15 0.33 15.43
CA SER A 60 31.06 0.82 16.47
C SER A 60 31.48 2.28 16.31
N ARG A 61 30.98 2.98 15.29
CA ARG A 61 31.32 4.37 14.96
C ARG A 61 30.06 5.16 14.59
N ALA A 62 30.18 6.48 14.52
CA ALA A 62 29.10 7.32 14.02
C ALA A 62 28.82 7.03 12.54
N ILE A 63 29.90 6.87 11.77
CA ILE A 63 29.88 6.53 10.35
C ILE A 63 30.84 5.38 10.08
N GLU A 64 30.31 4.26 9.63
CA GLU A 64 31.06 3.10 9.13
C GLU A 64 31.03 3.12 7.60
N ALA A 65 32.21 3.15 6.96
CA ALA A 65 32.31 3.40 5.53
C ALA A 65 31.54 2.35 4.71
N GLY A 66 30.59 2.83 3.88
CA GLY A 66 29.75 1.99 3.02
C GLY A 66 28.80 1.05 3.76
N ALA A 67 28.60 1.22 5.07
CA ALA A 67 27.77 0.34 5.89
C ALA A 67 26.69 1.15 6.66
N PRO A 68 25.55 1.47 6.01
CA PRO A 68 24.50 2.29 6.61
C PRO A 68 23.95 1.72 7.93
N ALA A 69 23.61 0.43 7.99
CA ALA A 69 23.11 -0.21 9.21
C ALA A 69 24.10 -0.20 10.39
N ARG A 70 25.40 -0.05 10.12
CA ARG A 70 26.46 0.00 11.14
C ARG A 70 26.86 1.43 11.52
N SER A 71 26.28 2.43 10.86
CA SER A 71 26.56 3.85 11.09
C SER A 71 25.54 4.43 12.08
N LEU A 72 25.96 4.69 13.32
CA LEU A 72 25.07 5.17 14.39
C LEU A 72 24.33 6.45 13.99
N LEU A 73 25.02 7.44 13.40
CA LEU A 73 24.38 8.70 13.04
C LEU A 73 23.30 8.50 11.97
N TYR A 74 23.55 7.64 10.97
CA TYR A 74 22.56 7.34 9.95
C TYR A 74 21.35 6.62 10.55
N HIS A 75 21.57 5.58 11.36
CA HIS A 75 20.48 4.88 12.05
C HIS A 75 19.64 5.83 12.91
N ALA A 76 20.29 6.67 13.72
CA ALA A 76 19.62 7.63 14.60
C ALA A 76 18.68 8.55 13.81
N LEU A 77 19.13 9.03 12.65
CA LEU A 77 18.35 9.93 11.81
C LEU A 77 17.30 9.22 10.96
N ALA A 78 17.54 7.99 10.52
CA ALA A 78 16.66 7.25 9.61
C ALA A 78 15.61 6.38 10.32
N SER A 79 15.88 5.96 11.57
CA SER A 79 14.98 5.10 12.34
C SER A 79 13.76 5.89 12.83
N PRO A 80 12.53 5.41 12.56
CA PRO A 80 11.32 6.04 13.10
C PRO A 80 11.11 5.75 14.59
N ASN A 81 11.92 4.88 15.20
CA ASN A 81 11.86 4.57 16.64
C ASN A 81 12.70 5.52 17.50
N VAL A 82 13.52 6.39 16.91
CA VAL A 82 14.32 7.37 17.64
C VAL A 82 13.50 8.65 17.80
N LEU A 83 12.78 8.73 18.92
CA LEU A 83 11.80 9.78 19.22
C LEU A 83 12.15 10.60 20.47
N CYS A 84 12.99 10.06 21.34
CA CYS A 84 13.34 10.68 22.62
C CYS A 84 14.84 10.84 22.78
N ASP A 85 15.23 11.77 23.64
CA ASP A 85 16.60 11.93 24.12
C ASP A 85 16.98 10.84 25.15
N GLU A 86 18.18 10.95 25.73
CA GLU A 86 18.69 10.00 26.71
C GLU A 86 17.92 9.98 28.04
N ASN A 87 17.12 11.02 28.32
CA ASN A 87 16.28 11.14 29.51
C ASN A 87 14.82 10.71 29.24
N GLY A 88 14.52 10.26 28.02
CA GLY A 88 13.17 9.90 27.60
C GLY A 88 12.28 11.08 27.21
N GLN A 89 12.82 12.30 27.08
CA GLN A 89 12.07 13.47 26.63
C GLN A 89 11.95 13.46 25.11
N THR A 90 10.78 13.79 24.56
CA THR A 90 10.56 13.84 23.11
C THR A 90 11.48 14.84 22.44
N LEU A 91 12.13 14.42 21.35
CA LEU A 91 12.97 15.27 20.51
C LEU A 91 12.13 16.40 19.89
N GLN A 92 12.69 17.60 19.87
CA GLN A 92 11.96 18.81 19.47
C GLN A 92 12.14 19.17 17.98
N LEU A 93 13.13 18.56 17.33
CA LEU A 93 13.44 18.76 15.92
C LEU A 93 13.72 17.40 15.29
N PHE A 94 13.26 17.17 14.07
CA PHE A 94 13.52 15.93 13.33
C PHE A 94 14.25 16.23 12.02
N PRO A 95 15.01 15.27 11.47
CA PRO A 95 15.67 15.42 10.18
C PRO A 95 14.64 15.46 9.03
N THR A 96 14.93 16.25 8.01
CA THR A 96 14.17 16.22 6.77
C THR A 96 14.59 15.02 5.93
N ALA A 97 13.77 14.66 4.94
CA ALA A 97 14.09 13.58 4.02
C ALA A 97 15.40 13.82 3.23
N ALA A 98 15.70 15.09 2.90
CA ALA A 98 16.92 15.49 2.21
C ALA A 98 18.18 15.34 3.09
N GLU A 99 18.06 15.58 4.40
CA GLU A 99 19.19 15.49 5.33
C GLU A 99 19.55 14.04 5.64
N ILE A 100 18.55 13.16 5.75
CA ILE A 100 18.77 11.71 5.88
C ILE A 100 19.55 11.21 4.67
N GLU A 101 19.14 11.65 3.46
CA GLU A 101 19.81 11.30 2.21
C GLU A 101 21.25 11.85 2.15
N THR A 102 21.46 13.07 2.65
CA THR A 102 22.80 13.68 2.75
C THR A 102 23.74 12.87 3.65
N VAL A 103 23.24 12.39 4.78
CA VAL A 103 24.03 11.54 5.70
C VAL A 103 24.29 10.17 5.07
N LEU A 104 23.32 9.61 4.33
CA LEU A 104 23.52 8.37 3.58
C LEU A 104 24.62 8.51 2.51
N ASP A 105 24.61 9.59 1.73
CA ASP A 105 25.70 9.89 0.78
C ASP A 105 27.04 9.97 1.49
N TYR A 106 27.08 10.60 2.67
CA TYR A 106 28.31 10.69 3.44
C TYR A 106 28.83 9.32 3.87
N VAL A 107 27.97 8.38 4.30
CA VAL A 107 28.33 7.00 4.64
C VAL A 107 29.11 6.32 3.50
N TYR A 108 28.66 6.50 2.26
CA TYR A 108 29.34 5.95 1.08
C TYR A 108 30.56 6.79 0.62
N SER A 109 30.73 8.01 1.14
CA SER A 109 31.83 8.92 0.75
C SER A 109 33.10 8.81 1.62
N VAL A 110 33.01 8.25 2.83
CA VAL A 110 34.13 8.28 3.80
C VAL A 110 35.36 7.52 3.30
N SER A 111 35.14 6.36 2.68
CA SER A 111 36.19 5.56 2.04
C SER A 111 35.69 5.14 0.66
N PRO A 112 35.70 6.07 -0.32
CA PRO A 112 35.08 5.84 -1.61
C PRO A 112 35.88 4.77 -2.37
N PRO A 113 35.24 3.72 -2.87
CA PRO A 113 35.94 2.68 -3.61
C PRO A 113 36.35 3.16 -5.00
N THR A 114 37.33 2.48 -5.61
CA THR A 114 37.53 2.55 -7.06
C THR A 114 36.56 1.59 -7.77
N LEU A 115 36.21 1.88 -9.02
CA LEU A 115 35.39 0.96 -9.82
C LEU A 115 36.04 -0.43 -9.94
N ASP A 116 37.36 -0.51 -10.08
CA ASP A 116 38.08 -1.78 -10.16
C ASP A 116 38.04 -2.55 -8.85
N SER A 117 38.08 -1.88 -7.69
CA SER A 117 37.91 -2.56 -6.40
C SER A 117 36.53 -3.20 -6.25
N LEU A 118 35.47 -2.56 -6.78
CA LEU A 118 34.12 -3.12 -6.80
C LEU A 118 34.04 -4.34 -7.73
N ARG A 119 34.68 -4.27 -8.91
CA ARG A 119 34.80 -5.42 -9.83
C ARG A 119 35.51 -6.61 -9.19
N SER A 120 36.59 -6.37 -8.45
CA SER A 120 37.32 -7.43 -7.75
C SER A 120 36.49 -8.08 -6.63
N LYS A 121 35.63 -7.32 -5.93
CA LYS A 121 34.78 -7.84 -4.85
C LYS A 121 33.75 -8.88 -5.31
N VAL A 122 33.29 -8.79 -6.56
CA VAL A 122 32.19 -9.62 -7.06
C VAL A 122 32.63 -10.86 -7.84
N LEU A 123 33.93 -11.15 -7.88
CA LEU A 123 34.50 -12.39 -8.42
C LEU A 123 34.00 -12.74 -9.85
N GLY A 124 33.78 -11.73 -10.69
CA GLY A 124 33.33 -11.89 -12.08
C GLY A 124 31.81 -11.90 -12.28
N ALA A 125 31.01 -11.77 -11.23
CA ALA A 125 29.56 -11.59 -11.37
C ALA A 125 29.23 -10.25 -12.08
N PRO A 126 28.14 -10.18 -12.86
CA PRO A 126 27.77 -8.98 -13.61
C PRO A 126 27.56 -7.77 -12.69
N LEU A 127 28.10 -6.62 -13.09
CA LEU A 127 27.88 -5.33 -12.45
C LEU A 127 27.10 -4.39 -13.36
N ALA A 128 26.22 -3.57 -12.78
CA ALA A 128 25.48 -2.55 -13.49
C ALA A 128 25.22 -1.31 -12.62
N MET A 129 24.87 -0.19 -13.26
CA MET A 129 24.15 0.90 -12.61
C MET A 129 22.67 0.54 -12.56
N VAL A 130 22.10 0.47 -11.37
CA VAL A 130 20.72 0.03 -11.14
C VAL A 130 20.03 1.03 -10.24
N ALA A 131 18.80 1.41 -10.58
CA ALA A 131 17.97 2.20 -9.67
C ALA A 131 17.24 1.26 -8.68
N PHE A 132 17.02 1.72 -7.46
CA PHE A 132 16.22 0.98 -6.49
C PHE A 132 15.25 1.92 -5.81
N ALA A 133 14.01 1.48 -5.65
CA ALA A 133 13.17 2.00 -4.59
C ALA A 133 13.73 1.48 -3.26
N SER A 134 13.86 2.34 -2.25
CA SER A 134 14.48 1.93 -0.99
C SER A 134 13.90 2.59 0.24
N GLU A 135 13.88 1.83 1.35
CA GLU A 135 13.46 2.31 2.66
C GLU A 135 14.39 1.80 3.76
N TYR A 136 14.70 2.66 4.72
CA TYR A 136 15.31 2.22 5.99
C TYR A 136 14.21 1.67 6.88
N ARG A 137 14.36 0.45 7.37
CA ARG A 137 13.33 -0.29 8.12
C ARG A 137 13.87 -0.83 9.42
N CYS A 138 13.00 -0.93 10.41
CA CYS A 138 13.27 -1.59 11.68
C CYS A 138 13.46 -3.10 11.48
N ALA A 139 14.11 -3.77 12.43
CA ALA A 139 14.53 -5.17 12.27
C ALA A 139 13.46 -6.11 11.72
N THR A 140 12.25 -6.08 12.30
CA THR A 140 11.15 -6.99 11.94
C THR A 140 10.70 -6.86 10.49
N ASP A 141 10.97 -5.70 9.88
CA ASP A 141 10.51 -5.34 8.54
C ASP A 141 11.67 -5.37 7.52
N THR A 142 12.86 -5.84 7.94
CA THR A 142 14.01 -6.06 7.06
C THR A 142 13.99 -7.46 6.44
N VAL A 143 14.78 -7.65 5.37
CA VAL A 143 14.86 -8.94 4.66
C VAL A 143 15.36 -10.09 5.53
N HIS A 144 16.30 -9.82 6.42
CA HIS A 144 16.90 -10.83 7.29
C HIS A 144 16.25 -10.89 8.69
N GLY A 145 15.46 -9.90 9.09
CA GLY A 145 14.80 -9.87 10.40
C GLY A 145 15.72 -9.63 11.61
N ARG A 146 16.97 -9.20 11.40
CA ARG A 146 18.04 -9.24 12.44
C ARG A 146 18.34 -7.92 13.14
N HIS A 147 18.26 -6.80 12.42
CA HIS A 147 18.53 -5.43 12.88
C HIS A 147 17.93 -4.45 11.87
N ALA A 148 17.83 -3.18 12.19
CA ALA A 148 17.40 -2.16 11.24
C ALA A 148 18.39 -2.02 10.07
N ASP A 149 17.88 -1.94 8.84
CA ASP A 149 18.67 -1.83 7.62
C ASP A 149 17.86 -1.25 6.45
N LEU A 150 18.55 -0.90 5.36
CA LEU A 150 17.95 -0.56 4.08
C LEU A 150 17.40 -1.81 3.38
N CYS A 151 16.18 -1.70 2.89
CA CYS A 151 15.53 -2.66 1.99
C CYS A 151 15.37 -2.04 0.61
N PHE A 152 15.56 -2.85 -0.44
CA PHE A 152 15.60 -2.39 -1.82
C PHE A 152 14.67 -3.21 -2.70
N SER A 153 13.98 -2.57 -3.63
CA SER A 153 13.27 -3.26 -4.70
C SER A 153 13.54 -2.60 -6.04
N ARG A 154 13.49 -3.40 -7.11
CA ARG A 154 13.45 -2.86 -8.48
C ARG A 154 12.02 -2.54 -8.94
N THR A 155 11.06 -2.51 -8.01
CA THR A 155 9.73 -1.93 -8.20
C THR A 155 9.45 -0.94 -7.07
N GLY A 156 8.91 0.22 -7.42
CA GLY A 156 8.41 1.19 -6.44
C GLY A 156 6.96 1.55 -6.72
N ILE A 157 6.19 1.76 -5.65
CA ILE A 157 4.74 1.99 -5.69
C ILE A 157 4.42 3.40 -5.22
N ALA A 158 4.10 4.27 -6.17
CA ALA A 158 3.52 5.59 -5.90
C ALA A 158 1.99 5.49 -5.89
N ARG A 159 1.31 6.48 -5.31
CA ARG A 159 -0.17 6.51 -5.23
C ARG A 159 -0.72 7.86 -5.69
N VAL A 160 -1.76 7.84 -6.52
CA VAL A 160 -2.51 9.06 -6.91
C VAL A 160 -3.24 9.67 -5.71
N GLY A 161 -3.61 10.94 -5.82
CA GLY A 161 -4.29 11.68 -4.76
C GLY A 161 -4.80 13.03 -5.23
N THR A 162 -5.63 13.65 -4.40
CA THR A 162 -6.26 14.96 -4.63
C THR A 162 -5.47 16.15 -4.06
N ALA A 163 -4.36 15.89 -3.34
CA ALA A 163 -3.54 16.91 -2.69
C ALA A 163 -2.04 16.60 -2.76
N SER A 164 -1.21 17.62 -2.58
CA SER A 164 0.25 17.49 -2.60
C SER A 164 0.78 16.58 -1.47
N ALA A 165 1.89 15.90 -1.73
CA ALA A 165 2.58 15.06 -0.75
C ALA A 165 2.99 15.85 0.51
N ARG A 166 2.98 15.17 1.66
CA ARG A 166 3.50 15.70 2.94
C ARG A 166 4.41 14.69 3.59
N TYR A 167 5.65 15.08 3.85
CA TYR A 167 6.60 14.28 4.62
C TYR A 167 6.37 14.51 6.12
N ASP A 168 6.15 13.42 6.86
CA ASP A 168 6.14 13.42 8.32
C ASP A 168 7.55 13.11 8.82
N ALA A 169 8.17 14.16 9.39
CA ALA A 169 9.54 14.06 9.86
C ALA A 169 9.66 13.13 11.07
N THR A 170 8.61 12.89 11.86
CA THR A 170 8.67 12.01 13.05
C THR A 170 8.64 10.54 12.61
N LEU A 171 7.71 10.18 11.71
CA LEU A 171 7.54 8.82 11.20
C LEU A 171 8.51 8.44 10.07
N ARG A 172 9.27 9.41 9.56
CA ARG A 172 10.19 9.24 8.42
C ARG A 172 9.48 8.72 7.16
N SER A 173 8.23 9.13 6.96
CA SER A 173 7.37 8.65 5.87
C SER A 173 6.56 9.78 5.27
N PHE A 174 6.02 9.55 4.07
CA PHE A 174 4.93 10.38 3.55
C PHE A 174 3.62 9.87 4.12
N LEU A 175 2.66 10.77 4.36
CA LEU A 175 1.33 10.42 4.88
C LEU A 175 0.24 10.81 3.88
N PRO A 176 -0.84 10.01 3.76
CA PRO A 176 -1.90 10.24 2.79
C PRO A 176 -2.96 11.25 3.28
N PHE A 177 -2.92 11.64 4.56
CA PHE A 177 -3.96 12.47 5.18
C PHE A 177 -3.81 13.96 4.85
N VAL A 178 -4.91 14.59 4.47
CA VAL A 178 -5.03 16.06 4.44
C VAL A 178 -5.65 16.51 5.75
N ASP A 179 -5.00 17.45 6.45
CA ASP A 179 -5.55 17.98 7.69
C ASP A 179 -6.77 18.85 7.35
N ASP A 180 -7.81 18.78 8.18
CA ASP A 180 -9.06 19.55 8.05
C ASP A 180 -9.88 19.31 6.77
N ASP A 181 -9.54 18.30 5.96
CA ASP A 181 -10.32 17.85 4.80
C ASP A 181 -10.50 16.33 4.85
N PRO A 182 -11.70 15.83 5.22
CA PRO A 182 -11.96 14.40 5.30
C PRO A 182 -11.95 13.69 3.93
N HIS A 183 -12.12 14.42 2.83
CA HIS A 183 -12.09 13.88 1.47
C HIS A 183 -10.74 14.08 0.76
N GLY A 184 -9.85 14.86 1.38
CA GLY A 184 -8.51 15.12 0.86
C GLY A 184 -7.60 13.90 0.98
N ILE A 185 -6.98 13.51 -0.13
CA ILE A 185 -6.07 12.38 -0.23
C ILE A 185 -4.74 12.88 -0.79
N ARG A 186 -3.63 12.77 -0.06
CA ARG A 186 -2.33 13.19 -0.59
C ARG A 186 -1.77 12.15 -1.55
N VAL A 187 -1.10 12.63 -2.60
CA VAL A 187 -0.25 11.76 -3.42
C VAL A 187 0.87 11.15 -2.56
N MET A 188 1.18 9.89 -2.81
CA MET A 188 2.25 9.17 -2.10
C MET A 188 3.43 8.94 -3.05
N PRO A 189 4.60 9.54 -2.80
CA PRO A 189 5.77 9.41 -3.66
C PRO A 189 6.61 8.17 -3.35
N VAL A 190 7.55 7.89 -4.26
CA VAL A 190 8.59 6.86 -4.09
C VAL A 190 9.97 7.50 -4.18
N ARG A 191 10.88 7.12 -3.29
CA ARG A 191 12.30 7.47 -3.44
C ARG A 191 13.04 6.39 -4.21
N TYR A 192 13.67 6.81 -5.31
CA TYR A 192 14.63 6.03 -6.08
C TYR A 192 16.04 6.58 -5.91
N SER A 193 17.01 5.69 -5.76
CA SER A 193 18.44 6.05 -5.75
C SER A 193 19.23 5.11 -6.66
N ALA A 194 20.31 5.61 -7.27
CA ALA A 194 21.17 4.83 -8.14
C ALA A 194 22.25 4.10 -7.33
N TYR A 195 22.54 2.86 -7.69
CA TYR A 195 23.58 2.04 -7.09
C TYR A 195 24.43 1.38 -8.17
N ILE A 196 25.71 1.15 -7.88
CA ILE A 196 26.43 0.03 -8.49
C ILE A 196 25.93 -1.22 -7.77
N ALA A 197 25.39 -2.16 -8.54
CA ALA A 197 24.83 -3.41 -8.03
C ALA A 197 25.40 -4.61 -8.78
N VAL A 198 25.34 -5.76 -8.12
CA VAL A 198 25.77 -7.05 -8.65
C VAL A 198 24.57 -7.94 -8.89
N GLN A 199 24.61 -8.71 -9.98
CA GLN A 199 23.61 -9.75 -10.23
C GLN A 199 24.04 -11.07 -9.59
N LEU A 200 23.23 -11.61 -8.69
CA LEU A 200 23.49 -12.84 -7.95
C LEU A 200 22.26 -13.77 -8.00
N LYS A 201 22.49 -15.08 -7.85
CA LYS A 201 21.42 -16.04 -7.56
C LYS A 201 20.82 -15.78 -6.18
N GLY A 202 19.52 -16.01 -6.05
CA GLY A 202 18.81 -15.83 -4.78
C GLY A 202 19.48 -16.60 -3.64
N ASP A 203 19.64 -15.93 -2.50
CA ASP A 203 20.32 -16.46 -1.32
C ASP A 203 19.66 -15.91 -0.04
N ALA A 204 18.83 -16.74 0.58
CA ALA A 204 18.06 -16.42 1.77
C ALA A 204 18.92 -15.93 2.96
N GLU A 205 20.18 -16.38 3.06
CA GLU A 205 21.06 -16.05 4.19
C GLU A 205 21.86 -14.77 3.97
N ARG A 206 22.19 -14.46 2.71
CA ARG A 206 23.08 -13.34 2.39
C ARG A 206 22.37 -12.03 2.11
N PHE A 207 21.27 -12.05 1.37
CA PHE A 207 20.57 -10.83 0.93
C PHE A 207 19.08 -11.02 0.62
N GLY A 208 18.57 -12.26 0.58
CA GLY A 208 17.20 -12.59 0.23
C GLY A 208 17.05 -13.17 -1.19
N PRO A 209 15.90 -12.97 -1.85
CA PRO A 209 14.88 -11.97 -1.52
C PRO A 209 14.08 -12.24 -0.24
N MET A 210 13.38 -11.20 0.20
CA MET A 210 12.35 -11.24 1.24
C MET A 210 11.28 -12.29 0.91
N ASP A 211 10.86 -13.06 1.92
CA ASP A 211 10.00 -14.24 1.74
C ASP A 211 10.53 -15.18 0.64
N PHE A 212 11.75 -15.67 0.87
CA PHE A 212 12.47 -16.52 -0.07
C PHE A 212 11.66 -17.77 -0.46
N GLN A 213 11.47 -17.97 -1.77
CA GLN A 213 10.76 -19.10 -2.35
C GLN A 213 11.76 -20.14 -2.83
N ALA A 214 12.06 -21.12 -1.97
CA ALA A 214 13.11 -22.13 -2.22
C ALA A 214 12.98 -22.84 -3.58
N ASP A 215 11.75 -23.02 -4.06
CA ASP A 215 11.44 -23.74 -5.29
C ASP A 215 11.88 -23.01 -6.57
N ILE A 216 12.06 -21.68 -6.51
CA ILE A 216 12.35 -20.85 -7.68
C ILE A 216 13.47 -19.83 -7.47
N ASP A 217 13.60 -19.24 -6.28
CA ASP A 217 14.50 -18.10 -6.06
C ASP A 217 15.98 -18.48 -6.14
N ALA A 218 16.35 -19.71 -5.78
CA ALA A 218 17.73 -20.19 -5.89
C ALA A 218 18.25 -20.20 -7.36
N GLU A 219 17.34 -20.28 -8.32
CA GLU A 219 17.67 -20.32 -9.75
C GLU A 219 17.47 -18.97 -10.45
N LEU A 220 16.79 -18.01 -9.82
CA LEU A 220 16.55 -16.68 -10.35
C LEU A 220 17.70 -15.72 -10.04
N ASP A 221 17.89 -14.75 -10.93
CA ASP A 221 18.89 -13.69 -10.78
C ASP A 221 18.28 -12.43 -10.16
N PHE A 222 18.97 -11.86 -9.18
CA PHE A 222 18.57 -10.66 -8.46
C PHE A 222 19.69 -9.62 -8.51
N TRP A 223 19.33 -8.36 -8.73
CA TRP A 223 20.26 -7.24 -8.57
C TRP A 223 20.34 -6.84 -7.11
N VAL A 224 21.55 -6.87 -6.55
CA VAL A 224 21.81 -6.59 -5.13
C VAL A 224 22.75 -5.38 -5.01
N PRO A 225 22.38 -4.33 -4.26
CA PRO A 225 23.16 -3.10 -4.17
C PRO A 225 24.51 -3.31 -3.46
N LEU A 226 25.56 -2.65 -3.98
CA LEU A 226 26.90 -2.64 -3.39
C LEU A 226 27.35 -1.26 -2.93
N HIS A 227 27.15 -0.24 -3.78
CA HIS A 227 27.63 1.11 -3.53
C HIS A 227 26.66 2.13 -4.10
N LYS A 228 26.23 3.07 -3.27
CA LYS A 228 25.33 4.15 -3.70
C LYS A 228 26.05 5.14 -4.60
N LEU A 229 25.39 5.59 -5.66
CA LEU A 229 25.89 6.60 -6.57
C LEU A 229 25.25 7.96 -6.26
N PHE A 230 26.09 8.99 -6.14
CA PHE A 230 25.67 10.37 -5.92
C PHE A 230 26.63 11.36 -6.61
N ASN A 231 26.23 12.62 -6.69
CA ASN A 231 26.95 13.66 -7.41
C ASN A 231 28.27 14.06 -6.73
N GLY A 232 29.28 14.36 -7.55
CA GLY A 232 30.55 14.94 -7.09
C GLY A 232 31.72 13.95 -7.08
N SER A 233 32.87 14.46 -6.61
CA SER A 233 34.15 13.73 -6.61
C SER A 233 34.38 12.84 -5.38
N GLN A 234 33.41 12.80 -4.46
CA GLN A 234 33.51 12.06 -3.21
C GLN A 234 32.81 10.68 -3.27
N CYS A 235 32.16 10.33 -4.39
CA CYS A 235 31.42 9.08 -4.54
C CYS A 235 32.29 7.88 -4.92
N LEU A 236 33.13 8.04 -5.95
CA LEU A 236 34.07 7.02 -6.40
C LEU A 236 35.46 7.64 -6.50
N GLN A 237 36.46 6.94 -5.98
CA GLN A 237 37.83 7.45 -5.99
C GLN A 237 38.33 7.64 -7.43
N GLY A 238 38.84 8.85 -7.71
CA GLY A 238 39.38 9.21 -9.02
C GLY A 238 38.33 9.61 -10.06
N MET A 239 37.06 9.72 -9.69
CA MET A 239 35.98 10.11 -10.61
C MET A 239 35.16 11.26 -10.03
N ASN A 240 34.67 12.15 -10.89
CA ASN A 240 33.70 13.18 -10.53
C ASN A 240 32.37 12.85 -11.22
N LEU A 241 31.37 12.44 -10.44
CA LEU A 241 30.14 11.89 -11.00
C LEU A 241 29.07 12.97 -11.19
N THR A 242 28.30 12.82 -12.26
CA THR A 242 26.99 13.44 -12.44
C THR A 242 26.00 12.30 -12.63
N VAL A 243 25.11 12.14 -11.66
CA VAL A 243 24.11 11.09 -11.56
C VAL A 243 22.74 11.76 -11.70
N SER A 244 21.95 11.27 -12.63
CA SER A 244 20.55 11.64 -12.78
C SER A 244 19.68 10.40 -12.90
N LEU A 245 18.39 10.55 -12.60
CA LEU A 245 17.39 9.51 -12.83
C LEU A 245 16.44 10.00 -13.92
N ASP A 246 16.23 9.18 -14.93
CA ASP A 246 15.18 9.36 -15.90
C ASP A 246 13.93 8.65 -15.41
N ASN A 247 12.78 9.15 -15.82
CA ASN A 247 11.53 8.43 -15.63
C ASN A 247 10.65 8.54 -16.90
N HIS A 248 9.84 7.52 -17.10
CA HIS A 248 8.78 7.49 -18.10
C HIS A 248 7.60 6.72 -17.52
N GLN A 249 6.41 7.31 -17.53
CA GLN A 249 5.16 6.70 -17.07
C GLN A 249 4.15 6.69 -18.21
N ILE A 250 3.31 5.68 -18.26
CA ILE A 250 2.29 5.53 -19.28
C ILE A 250 0.98 4.98 -18.69
N ASN A 251 -0.15 5.55 -19.11
CA ASN A 251 -1.48 5.00 -18.90
C ASN A 251 -2.09 4.66 -20.27
N GLU A 252 -2.41 3.38 -20.46
CA GLU A 252 -3.01 2.85 -21.70
C GLU A 252 -4.35 2.16 -21.47
N LYS A 253 -5.02 2.38 -20.33
CA LYS A 253 -6.26 1.66 -20.01
C LYS A 253 -7.35 1.85 -21.07
N LEU A 254 -7.52 3.09 -21.55
CA LEU A 254 -8.47 3.41 -22.61
C LEU A 254 -8.11 2.70 -23.93
N ARG A 255 -6.84 2.76 -24.34
CA ARG A 255 -6.36 2.02 -25.52
C ARG A 255 -6.67 0.52 -25.41
N HIS A 256 -6.41 -0.08 -24.25
CA HIS A 256 -6.62 -1.51 -24.06
C HIS A 256 -8.09 -1.94 -24.06
N ILE A 257 -9.04 -1.07 -23.71
CA ILE A 257 -10.47 -1.34 -23.94
C ILE A 257 -10.73 -1.59 -25.42
N HIS A 258 -10.19 -0.73 -26.29
CA HIS A 258 -10.39 -0.83 -27.75
C HIS A 258 -9.65 -1.99 -28.39
N LEU A 259 -8.55 -2.45 -27.80
CA LEU A 259 -7.84 -3.65 -28.26
C LEU A 259 -8.52 -4.95 -27.81
N ARG A 260 -9.11 -4.97 -26.60
CA ARG A 260 -9.78 -6.16 -26.06
C ARG A 260 -11.18 -6.36 -26.62
N HIS A 261 -11.88 -5.28 -26.97
CA HIS A 261 -13.26 -5.33 -27.42
C HIS A 261 -13.43 -4.77 -28.82
N SER A 262 -13.97 -5.60 -29.72
CA SER A 262 -14.35 -5.20 -31.07
C SER A 262 -15.60 -4.31 -31.09
N GLY A 263 -15.74 -3.47 -32.11
CA GLY A 263 -16.97 -2.69 -32.32
C GLY A 263 -17.15 -1.49 -31.39
N THR A 264 -16.12 -1.10 -30.65
CA THR A 264 -16.13 0.02 -29.69
C THR A 264 -16.11 1.42 -30.33
N GLY A 265 -15.96 1.50 -31.66
CA GLY A 265 -16.00 2.75 -32.44
C GLY A 265 -14.65 3.44 -32.63
N TRP A 266 -13.57 2.94 -32.01
CA TRP A 266 -12.21 3.48 -32.15
C TRP A 266 -11.23 2.39 -32.57
N GLN A 267 -10.21 2.77 -33.33
CA GLN A 267 -9.21 1.87 -33.88
C GLN A 267 -7.87 2.59 -34.09
N GLU A 268 -6.85 1.84 -34.48
CA GLU A 268 -5.57 2.44 -34.86
C GLU A 268 -5.71 3.23 -36.19
N PRO A 269 -4.98 4.36 -36.33
CA PRO A 269 -3.95 4.87 -35.44
C PRO A 269 -4.45 5.73 -34.27
N GLN A 270 -5.74 6.07 -34.18
CA GLN A 270 -6.27 7.01 -33.18
C GLN A 270 -6.03 6.53 -31.74
N ILE A 271 -6.23 5.24 -31.46
CA ILE A 271 -6.05 4.69 -30.11
C ILE A 271 -4.60 4.65 -29.63
N ASN A 272 -3.63 5.01 -30.48
CA ASN A 272 -2.21 5.09 -30.16
C ASN A 272 -1.77 6.54 -29.83
N GLN A 273 -2.72 7.44 -29.58
CA GLN A 273 -2.49 8.86 -29.30
C GLN A 273 -3.33 9.29 -28.08
N PRO A 274 -3.01 10.43 -27.44
CA PRO A 274 -3.90 11.02 -26.44
C PRO A 274 -5.33 11.22 -26.98
N PRO A 275 -6.36 10.98 -26.16
CA PRO A 275 -6.34 10.64 -24.73
C PRO A 275 -6.23 9.13 -24.43
N PHE A 276 -6.13 8.25 -25.44
CA PHE A 276 -6.14 6.79 -25.26
C PHE A 276 -4.83 6.25 -24.67
N VAL A 277 -3.74 6.95 -24.95
CA VAL A 277 -2.41 6.76 -24.36
C VAL A 277 -2.00 8.08 -23.73
N VAL A 278 -1.69 8.07 -22.44
CA VAL A 278 -1.24 9.25 -21.70
C VAL A 278 0.17 9.01 -21.18
N THR A 279 1.09 9.93 -21.48
CA THR A 279 2.48 9.92 -20.99
C THR A 279 2.85 11.21 -20.26
N ASP A 280 2.03 12.25 -20.41
CA ASP A 280 2.30 13.58 -19.87
C ASP A 280 1.56 13.77 -18.54
N ASN A 281 2.16 14.54 -17.63
CA ASN A 281 1.57 14.94 -16.34
C ASN A 281 1.08 13.78 -15.46
N LEU A 282 1.71 12.59 -15.56
CA LEU A 282 1.45 11.46 -14.66
C LEU A 282 2.30 11.56 -13.38
N ALA A 283 3.58 11.92 -13.54
CA ALA A 283 4.50 12.13 -12.44
C ALA A 283 5.67 13.03 -12.84
N HIS A 284 6.34 13.60 -11.84
CA HIS A 284 7.55 14.41 -12.00
C HIS A 284 8.53 14.19 -10.84
N TRP A 285 9.78 14.60 -11.00
CA TRP A 285 10.76 14.59 -9.91
C TRP A 285 10.48 15.75 -8.95
N ALA A 286 10.48 15.45 -7.66
CA ALA A 286 10.34 16.48 -6.64
C ALA A 286 11.52 17.46 -6.61
N SER A 287 11.26 18.62 -6.01
CA SER A 287 12.30 19.58 -5.66
C SER A 287 13.36 18.94 -4.75
N VAL A 288 14.62 19.00 -5.19
CA VAL A 288 15.76 18.51 -4.42
C VAL A 288 15.92 19.28 -3.10
N ALA A 289 15.53 20.55 -3.07
CA ALA A 289 15.59 21.36 -1.86
C ALA A 289 14.61 20.87 -0.79
N ASP A 290 13.45 20.34 -1.20
CA ASP A 290 12.38 19.97 -0.28
C ASP A 290 12.55 18.53 0.23
N PHE A 291 12.88 17.58 -0.65
CA PHE A 291 12.89 16.14 -0.31
C PHE A 291 14.19 15.39 -0.62
N GLY A 292 15.20 16.09 -1.15
CA GLY A 292 16.41 15.48 -1.68
C GLY A 292 16.21 14.93 -3.10
N PRO A 293 17.27 14.40 -3.73
CA PRO A 293 17.18 13.82 -5.06
C PRO A 293 16.34 12.55 -5.10
N GLY A 294 15.76 12.26 -6.28
CA GLY A 294 15.21 10.95 -6.61
C GLY A 294 13.82 10.64 -6.04
N VAL A 295 13.07 11.64 -5.56
CA VAL A 295 11.68 11.45 -5.12
C VAL A 295 10.75 11.64 -6.32
N LEU A 296 10.14 10.56 -6.81
CA LEU A 296 9.13 10.58 -7.88
C LEU A 296 7.76 10.90 -7.28
N LEU A 297 7.15 12.00 -7.72
CA LEU A 297 5.85 12.48 -7.27
C LEU A 297 4.80 12.29 -8.36
N PRO A 298 3.71 11.55 -8.11
CA PRO A 298 2.52 11.62 -8.95
C PRO A 298 1.97 13.05 -9.00
N GLU A 299 1.33 13.40 -10.11
CA GLU A 299 0.64 14.68 -10.23
C GLU A 299 -0.58 14.70 -9.31
N ALA A 300 -0.67 15.72 -8.45
CA ALA A 300 -1.84 15.92 -7.61
C ALA A 300 -2.94 16.62 -8.43
N THR A 301 -4.10 15.98 -8.53
CA THR A 301 -5.26 16.50 -9.27
C THR A 301 -6.31 17.00 -8.30
N THR A 302 -7.32 17.76 -8.74
CA THR A 302 -8.43 18.14 -7.82
C THR A 302 -9.43 17.01 -7.59
N ARG A 303 -9.40 15.97 -8.44
CA ARG A 303 -10.30 14.81 -8.45
C ARG A 303 -9.54 13.57 -8.88
N LEU A 304 -9.92 12.40 -8.38
CA LEU A 304 -9.24 11.14 -8.68
C LEU A 304 -9.47 10.66 -10.12
N VAL A 305 -10.55 11.09 -10.76
CA VAL A 305 -10.88 10.81 -12.16
C VAL A 305 -11.39 12.08 -12.86
N ALA A 306 -11.31 12.08 -14.18
CA ALA A 306 -11.87 13.13 -15.03
C ALA A 306 -12.54 12.52 -16.28
N PRO A 307 -13.61 13.12 -16.82
CA PRO A 307 -14.13 12.74 -18.12
C PRO A 307 -13.03 12.88 -19.18
N ALA A 308 -12.88 11.88 -20.04
CA ALA A 308 -11.94 11.95 -21.14
C ALA A 308 -12.51 12.84 -22.26
N GLU A 309 -11.63 13.60 -22.93
CA GLU A 309 -12.00 14.43 -24.06
C GLU A 309 -11.15 14.10 -25.29
N TYR A 310 -11.77 14.14 -26.47
CA TYR A 310 -11.08 14.05 -27.75
C TYR A 310 -11.49 15.24 -28.62
N GLN A 311 -10.51 16.05 -29.03
CA GLN A 311 -10.74 17.26 -29.84
C GLN A 311 -11.74 18.24 -29.21
N GLY A 312 -11.70 18.37 -27.88
CA GLY A 312 -12.57 19.28 -27.11
C GLY A 312 -14.04 18.83 -27.03
N GLN A 313 -14.31 17.54 -27.27
CA GLN A 313 -15.62 16.92 -27.09
C GLN A 313 -15.52 15.74 -26.11
N PRO A 314 -16.59 15.42 -25.36
CA PRO A 314 -16.63 14.23 -24.52
C PRO A 314 -16.27 12.97 -25.32
N LEU A 315 -15.23 12.26 -24.89
CA LEU A 315 -14.82 11.03 -25.55
C LEU A 315 -15.77 9.90 -25.16
N SER A 316 -16.53 9.42 -26.13
CA SER A 316 -17.44 8.28 -25.97
C SER A 316 -16.99 7.05 -26.75
N PHE A 317 -17.42 5.86 -26.34
CA PHE A 317 -17.23 4.61 -27.06
C PHE A 317 -18.51 3.76 -27.04
N VAL A 318 -18.64 2.81 -27.96
CA VAL A 318 -19.73 1.82 -27.89
C VAL A 318 -19.40 0.82 -26.79
N MET A 319 -20.22 0.79 -25.74
CA MET A 319 -20.04 -0.05 -24.57
C MET A 319 -20.11 -1.54 -24.95
N PRO A 320 -19.07 -2.35 -24.71
CA PRO A 320 -19.12 -3.78 -24.93
C PRO A 320 -20.11 -4.47 -23.99
N ALA A 321 -20.71 -5.56 -24.45
CA ALA A 321 -21.49 -6.43 -23.57
C ALA A 321 -20.59 -7.21 -22.60
N ASN A 322 -21.11 -7.50 -21.41
CA ASN A 322 -20.49 -8.38 -20.41
C ASN A 322 -19.03 -8.02 -20.02
N THR A 323 -18.75 -6.73 -19.80
CA THR A 323 -17.41 -6.28 -19.33
C THR A 323 -17.09 -6.69 -17.89
N GLY A 324 -18.06 -7.27 -17.15
CA GLY A 324 -17.87 -7.71 -15.77
C GLY A 324 -17.65 -6.56 -14.78
N GLY A 325 -18.01 -5.33 -15.14
CA GLY A 325 -17.75 -4.13 -14.34
C GLY A 325 -16.34 -3.56 -14.49
N MET A 326 -15.49 -4.13 -15.36
CA MET A 326 -14.11 -3.65 -15.58
C MET A 326 -14.03 -2.33 -16.37
N VAL A 327 -15.15 -1.89 -16.94
CA VAL A 327 -15.25 -0.68 -17.74
C VAL A 327 -16.49 0.05 -17.27
N HIS A 328 -16.33 1.34 -16.94
CA HIS A 328 -17.46 2.15 -16.56
C HIS A 328 -18.43 2.33 -17.73
N GLY A 329 -19.73 2.09 -17.47
CA GLY A 329 -20.77 2.17 -18.48
C GLY A 329 -22.02 2.92 -18.04
N ARG A 330 -22.04 3.57 -16.88
CA ARG A 330 -23.29 4.14 -16.33
C ARG A 330 -23.63 5.50 -16.91
N HIS A 331 -22.66 6.22 -17.48
CA HIS A 331 -22.91 7.49 -18.15
C HIS A 331 -23.06 7.32 -19.67
N ARG A 332 -24.30 7.35 -20.16
CA ARG A 332 -24.64 7.25 -21.59
C ARG A 332 -24.54 8.62 -22.26
N VAL A 333 -23.91 8.68 -23.42
CA VAL A 333 -23.78 9.89 -24.24
C VAL A 333 -24.83 9.89 -25.35
N GLU A 334 -25.75 10.83 -25.27
CA GLU A 334 -26.85 10.99 -26.22
C GLU A 334 -26.40 11.59 -27.57
N ALA A 335 -27.30 11.58 -28.55
CA ALA A 335 -27.02 12.10 -29.89
C ALA A 335 -26.72 13.61 -29.90
N ASP A 336 -27.28 14.37 -28.95
CA ASP A 336 -27.04 15.80 -28.78
C ASP A 336 -25.79 16.13 -27.93
N GLY A 337 -25.09 15.11 -27.45
CA GLY A 337 -23.91 15.22 -26.60
C GLY A 337 -24.20 15.37 -25.10
N SER A 338 -25.47 15.36 -24.69
CA SER A 338 -25.83 15.30 -23.27
C SER A 338 -25.47 13.94 -22.66
N ILE A 339 -25.24 13.93 -21.35
CA ILE A 339 -24.92 12.72 -20.59
C ILE A 339 -26.16 12.34 -19.77
N GLU A 340 -26.66 11.13 -20.00
CA GLU A 340 -27.70 10.50 -19.19
C GLU A 340 -27.04 9.54 -18.19
N ASP A 341 -27.43 9.63 -16.92
CA ASP A 341 -27.03 8.68 -15.89
C ASP A 341 -27.98 7.48 -15.88
N LEU A 342 -27.46 6.31 -16.25
CA LEU A 342 -28.21 5.05 -16.26
C LEU A 342 -28.56 4.56 -14.85
N ASN A 343 -27.94 5.08 -13.78
CA ASN A 343 -28.36 4.78 -12.40
C ASN A 343 -29.78 5.28 -12.09
N ASP A 344 -30.35 6.15 -12.95
CA ASP A 344 -31.75 6.59 -12.87
C ASP A 344 -32.75 5.61 -13.50
N HIS A 345 -32.29 4.48 -14.03
CA HIS A 345 -33.13 3.43 -14.60
C HIS A 345 -33.18 2.19 -13.70
N GLU A 346 -34.36 1.61 -13.53
CA GLU A 346 -34.58 0.40 -12.71
C GLU A 346 -33.77 -0.81 -13.21
N ASP A 347 -33.51 -0.88 -14.52
CA ASP A 347 -32.81 -1.97 -15.19
C ASP A 347 -31.32 -1.68 -15.48
N VAL A 348 -30.68 -0.77 -14.72
CA VAL A 348 -29.28 -0.33 -14.92
C VAL A 348 -28.29 -1.48 -15.10
N GLU A 349 -28.39 -2.54 -14.30
CA GLU A 349 -27.48 -3.71 -14.42
C GLU A 349 -27.64 -4.41 -15.76
N GLU A 350 -28.88 -4.57 -16.22
CA GLU A 350 -29.17 -5.23 -17.49
C GLU A 350 -28.73 -4.36 -18.67
N LEU A 351 -28.97 -3.04 -18.61
CA LEU A 351 -28.50 -2.09 -19.61
C LEU A 351 -26.97 -2.12 -19.74
N VAL A 352 -26.24 -1.99 -18.63
CA VAL A 352 -24.77 -2.02 -18.61
C VAL A 352 -24.24 -3.38 -19.09
N ARG A 353 -24.88 -4.48 -18.70
CA ARG A 353 -24.50 -5.84 -19.12
C ARG A 353 -24.72 -6.06 -20.62
N GLN A 354 -25.83 -5.57 -21.17
CA GLN A 354 -26.13 -5.65 -22.60
C GLN A 354 -25.18 -4.79 -23.44
N GLY A 355 -24.79 -3.61 -22.93
CA GLY A 355 -23.97 -2.66 -23.67
C GLY A 355 -24.67 -2.15 -24.94
N GLY A 356 -23.89 -1.79 -25.96
CA GLY A 356 -24.40 -1.40 -27.29
C GLY A 356 -24.80 0.07 -27.44
N TYR A 357 -24.66 0.87 -26.38
CA TYR A 357 -24.86 2.33 -26.40
C TYR A 357 -23.52 3.07 -26.31
N ARG A 358 -23.53 4.38 -26.56
CA ARG A 358 -22.35 5.23 -26.39
C ARG A 358 -22.17 5.53 -24.90
N ALA A 359 -21.12 5.03 -24.27
CA ALA A 359 -20.73 5.36 -22.90
C ALA A 359 -19.59 6.38 -22.89
N LEU A 360 -19.48 7.17 -21.82
CA LEU A 360 -18.39 8.13 -21.63
C LEU A 360 -17.12 7.43 -21.12
N HIS A 361 -15.96 7.81 -21.65
CA HIS A 361 -14.66 7.39 -21.12
C HIS A 361 -14.20 8.29 -19.98
N TYR A 362 -13.43 7.72 -19.06
CA TYR A 362 -12.81 8.44 -17.94
C TYR A 362 -11.31 8.18 -17.90
N GLN A 363 -10.56 9.22 -17.55
CA GLN A 363 -9.13 9.14 -17.26
C GLN A 363 -8.89 9.19 -15.75
N ASP A 364 -7.81 8.55 -15.32
CA ASP A 364 -7.26 8.65 -13.98
C ASP A 364 -5.73 8.70 -14.04
N GLY A 365 -5.10 9.02 -12.91
CA GLY A 365 -3.64 9.18 -12.82
C GLY A 365 -2.86 7.88 -12.64
N THR A 366 -3.51 6.71 -12.69
CA THR A 366 -2.80 5.44 -12.50
C THR A 366 -1.93 5.13 -13.72
N ALA A 367 -0.78 4.49 -13.53
CA ALA A 367 0.18 4.25 -14.61
C ALA A 367 1.18 3.16 -14.22
N ASP A 368 1.86 2.60 -15.22
CA ASP A 368 3.12 1.91 -15.02
C ASP A 368 4.22 2.49 -15.92
N GLY A 369 5.46 2.09 -15.70
CA GLY A 369 6.59 2.74 -16.35
C GLY A 369 7.94 2.30 -15.81
N TRP A 370 8.93 3.16 -16.01
CA TRP A 370 10.29 2.86 -15.58
C TRP A 370 11.04 4.08 -15.05
N VAL A 371 12.01 3.80 -14.18
CA VAL A 371 13.06 4.73 -13.74
C VAL A 371 14.41 4.15 -14.15
N ARG A 372 15.30 4.99 -14.70
CA ARG A 372 16.61 4.55 -15.20
C ARG A 372 17.73 5.49 -14.73
N PRO A 373 18.81 4.98 -14.12
CA PRO A 373 19.93 5.83 -13.74
C PRO A 373 20.79 6.21 -14.95
N ARG A 374 21.31 7.44 -14.97
CA ARG A 374 22.30 7.89 -15.95
C ARG A 374 23.52 8.47 -15.23
N CYS A 375 24.71 8.04 -15.67
CA CYS A 375 25.96 8.64 -15.26
C CYS A 375 26.97 8.61 -16.44
N PRO A 376 27.23 9.76 -17.10
CA PRO A 376 28.06 9.80 -18.30
C PRO A 376 29.47 9.22 -18.13
N VAL A 377 30.06 9.37 -16.95
CA VAL A 377 31.41 8.86 -16.66
C VAL A 377 31.44 7.33 -16.54
N LEU A 378 30.32 6.71 -16.13
CA LEU A 378 30.22 5.27 -15.91
C LEU A 378 29.58 4.51 -17.08
N GLN A 379 28.86 5.19 -17.98
CA GLN A 379 28.06 4.57 -19.05
C GLN A 379 28.87 3.65 -19.99
N ASN A 380 30.16 3.93 -20.20
CA ASN A 380 31.03 3.11 -21.04
C ASN A 380 31.65 1.93 -20.28
N SER A 381 31.53 1.90 -18.95
CA SER A 381 32.16 0.93 -18.06
C SER A 381 31.18 -0.02 -17.39
N LEU A 382 29.91 0.38 -17.29
CA LEU A 382 28.84 -0.39 -16.67
C LEU A 382 27.56 -0.28 -17.52
N PRO A 383 26.85 -1.40 -17.76
CA PRO A 383 25.49 -1.34 -18.29
C PRO A 383 24.55 -0.64 -17.29
N THR A 384 23.40 -0.24 -17.79
CA THR A 384 22.34 0.39 -17.00
C THR A 384 21.13 -0.53 -16.96
N VAL A 385 20.53 -0.69 -15.79
CA VAL A 385 19.32 -1.49 -15.58
C VAL A 385 18.22 -0.59 -15.04
N ALA A 386 17.06 -0.65 -15.70
CA ALA A 386 15.86 0.07 -15.30
C ALA A 386 15.13 -0.64 -14.15
N THR A 387 14.27 0.15 -13.53
CA THR A 387 13.46 -0.19 -12.36
C THR A 387 12.01 0.04 -12.74
N TYR A 388 11.13 -0.89 -12.40
CA TYR A 388 9.71 -0.76 -12.67
C TYR A 388 9.09 0.29 -11.75
N SER A 389 8.28 1.17 -12.33
CA SER A 389 7.60 2.25 -11.64
C SER A 389 6.11 2.02 -11.77
N VAL A 390 5.39 2.02 -10.66
CA VAL A 390 3.94 1.85 -10.64
C VAL A 390 3.33 3.03 -9.91
N ILE A 391 2.28 3.61 -10.48
CA ILE A 391 1.42 4.62 -9.87
C ILE A 391 0.05 3.99 -9.70
N GLY A 392 -0.25 3.55 -8.48
CA GLY A 392 -1.50 2.87 -8.14
C GLY A 392 -2.60 3.82 -7.65
N PRO A 393 -3.83 3.30 -7.45
CA PRO A 393 -4.91 3.98 -6.73
C PRO A 393 -4.51 4.36 -5.31
N PRO A 394 -5.28 5.22 -4.62
CA PRO A 394 -5.13 5.42 -3.19
C PRO A 394 -5.16 4.10 -2.42
N ASP A 395 -4.44 4.07 -1.30
CA ASP A 395 -4.48 2.97 -0.33
C ASP A 395 -5.38 3.39 0.84
N PHE A 396 -6.48 2.68 1.05
CA PHE A 396 -7.42 2.97 2.13
C PHE A 396 -7.02 2.33 3.46
N TYR A 397 -5.95 1.51 3.50
CA TYR A 397 -5.35 0.97 4.71
C TYR A 397 -3.82 1.12 4.70
N PRO A 398 -3.30 2.34 4.54
CA PRO A 398 -1.88 2.63 4.33
C PRO A 398 -1.01 2.32 5.56
N LEU A 399 -1.61 1.97 6.70
CA LEU A 399 -0.93 1.55 7.94
C LEU A 399 -0.91 0.02 8.13
N CYS A 400 -1.51 -0.72 7.18
CA CYS A 400 -1.49 -2.17 7.10
C CYS A 400 -0.54 -2.62 6.00
N SER A 401 0.01 -3.84 6.12
CA SER A 401 0.88 -4.43 5.09
C SER A 401 0.36 -5.80 4.69
N GLN A 402 0.26 -6.04 3.38
CA GLN A 402 -0.16 -7.32 2.79
C GLN A 402 0.75 -8.44 3.24
N ARG A 403 2.07 -8.21 3.26
CA ARG A 403 3.05 -9.16 3.81
C ARG A 403 2.78 -9.49 5.27
N LYS A 404 2.57 -8.49 6.13
CA LYS A 404 2.29 -8.71 7.57
C LYS A 404 0.98 -9.47 7.77
N LEU A 405 -0.06 -9.16 6.98
CA LEU A 405 -1.31 -9.91 6.97
C LEU A 405 -1.11 -11.37 6.53
N LEU A 406 -0.29 -11.61 5.50
CA LEU A 406 0.03 -12.94 4.99
C LEU A 406 0.77 -13.80 6.02
N HIS A 407 1.69 -13.21 6.77
CA HIS A 407 2.41 -13.92 7.83
C HIS A 407 1.48 -14.18 9.01
N TRP A 408 0.73 -13.16 9.44
CA TRP A 408 -0.24 -13.31 10.53
C TRP A 408 -1.27 -14.42 10.28
N ILE A 409 -1.88 -14.48 9.08
CA ILE A 409 -2.88 -15.51 8.80
C ILE A 409 -2.28 -16.93 8.79
N SER A 410 -0.99 -17.06 8.46
CA SER A 410 -0.28 -18.35 8.50
C SER A 410 0.01 -18.80 9.94
N ASP A 411 0.18 -17.85 10.85
CA ASP A 411 0.50 -18.09 12.26
C ASP A 411 -0.74 -18.08 13.18
N GLU A 412 -1.92 -17.66 12.69
CA GLU A 412 -3.15 -17.52 13.47
C GLU A 412 -3.96 -18.84 13.47
N PRO A 413 -3.89 -19.66 14.53
CA PRO A 413 -4.52 -20.98 14.55
C PRO A 413 -6.05 -20.92 14.54
N THR A 414 -6.65 -19.77 14.87
CA THR A 414 -8.10 -19.63 14.94
C THR A 414 -8.77 -19.35 13.60
N LEU A 415 -8.00 -19.03 12.55
CA LEU A 415 -8.51 -18.68 11.22
C LEU A 415 -8.19 -19.76 10.18
N PRO A 416 -9.06 -19.96 9.17
CA PRO A 416 -8.74 -20.82 8.04
C PRO A 416 -7.73 -20.10 7.13
N SER A 417 -6.56 -20.70 6.92
CA SER A 417 -5.41 -20.02 6.28
C SER A 417 -5.59 -19.62 4.81
N ALA A 418 -6.56 -20.20 4.07
CA ALA A 418 -6.68 -20.00 2.62
C ALA A 418 -8.05 -19.53 2.10
N ASP A 419 -9.14 -19.68 2.86
CA ASP A 419 -10.51 -19.48 2.38
C ASP A 419 -11.26 -18.32 3.07
N LEU A 420 -10.54 -17.52 3.87
CA LEU A 420 -11.15 -16.41 4.58
C LEU A 420 -11.59 -15.30 3.60
N TRP A 421 -10.69 -14.90 2.71
CA TRP A 421 -10.98 -13.95 1.64
C TRP A 421 -11.48 -14.65 0.38
N HIS A 422 -12.13 -13.86 -0.47
CA HIS A 422 -12.57 -14.32 -1.80
C HIS A 422 -11.41 -14.45 -2.80
N ALA A 423 -10.21 -14.04 -2.41
CA ALA A 423 -8.96 -14.16 -3.16
C ALA A 423 -7.89 -14.85 -2.32
N ARG A 424 -6.86 -15.39 -3.00
CA ARG A 424 -5.62 -15.76 -2.32
C ARG A 424 -4.91 -14.49 -1.87
N LEU A 425 -4.59 -14.40 -0.59
CA LEU A 425 -3.74 -13.34 -0.07
C LEU A 425 -2.32 -13.50 -0.63
N GLU A 426 -1.81 -12.46 -1.28
CA GLU A 426 -0.46 -12.38 -1.82
C GLU A 426 0.02 -10.93 -1.75
N ALA A 427 1.32 -10.73 -1.48
CA ALA A 427 1.98 -9.44 -1.59
C ALA A 427 2.74 -9.35 -2.91
N LEU A 428 2.79 -8.18 -3.55
CA LEU A 428 3.47 -8.00 -4.83
C LEU A 428 4.97 -8.36 -4.76
N SER A 429 5.59 -8.18 -3.59
CA SER A 429 6.98 -8.61 -3.33
C SER A 429 7.22 -10.11 -3.48
N ASN A 430 6.16 -10.92 -3.43
CA ASN A 430 6.23 -12.38 -3.53
C ASN A 430 5.90 -12.86 -4.95
N VAL A 431 5.46 -11.97 -5.84
CA VAL A 431 5.24 -12.29 -7.25
C VAL A 431 6.59 -12.40 -7.97
N ARG A 432 6.77 -13.44 -8.79
CA ARG A 432 7.98 -13.66 -9.62
C ARG A 432 7.70 -13.56 -11.10
N TYR A 433 7.08 -12.45 -11.49
CA TYR A 433 6.79 -12.07 -12.88
C TYR A 433 7.73 -10.95 -13.31
N CYS A 434 8.00 -10.86 -14.61
CA CYS A 434 8.77 -9.73 -15.14
C CYS A 434 7.88 -8.48 -15.28
N ALA A 435 8.51 -7.31 -15.33
CA ALA A 435 7.83 -6.05 -15.57
C ALA A 435 7.26 -5.98 -16.99
N ASN A 436 6.37 -5.01 -17.22
CA ASN A 436 5.70 -4.81 -18.50
C ASN A 436 6.70 -4.70 -19.67
N LEU A 437 6.69 -5.72 -20.54
CA LEU A 437 7.59 -5.83 -21.70
C LEU A 437 7.18 -4.95 -22.88
N ASP A 438 5.95 -4.43 -22.86
CA ASP A 438 5.42 -3.55 -23.91
C ASP A 438 5.80 -2.08 -23.69
N LEU A 439 6.43 -1.75 -22.55
CA LEU A 439 6.87 -0.40 -22.26
C LEU A 439 7.88 0.11 -23.30
N GLN A 440 7.77 1.40 -23.62
CA GLN A 440 8.66 2.08 -24.56
C GLN A 440 10.14 1.85 -24.18
N GLU A 441 10.99 1.70 -25.21
CA GLU A 441 12.42 1.34 -25.11
C GLU A 441 12.72 -0.11 -24.71
N GLN A 442 11.72 -0.93 -24.37
CA GLN A 442 11.87 -2.37 -24.07
C GLN A 442 13.02 -2.64 -23.07
N LEU A 443 13.02 -1.90 -21.96
CA LEU A 443 14.11 -1.92 -20.97
C LEU A 443 14.09 -3.14 -20.03
N PHE A 444 13.06 -3.99 -20.12
CA PHE A 444 12.87 -5.16 -19.27
C PHE A 444 13.03 -6.45 -20.07
N SER A 445 13.41 -7.52 -19.36
CA SER A 445 13.63 -8.84 -19.95
C SER A 445 12.66 -9.88 -19.38
N PRO A 446 12.20 -10.85 -20.20
CA PRO A 446 11.47 -12.04 -19.73
C PRO A 446 12.15 -12.79 -18.57
N ALA A 447 13.48 -12.78 -18.53
CA ALA A 447 14.26 -13.46 -17.49
C ALA A 447 14.26 -12.70 -16.15
N ASP A 448 13.87 -11.43 -16.17
CA ASP A 448 13.99 -10.50 -15.05
C ASP A 448 12.80 -10.59 -14.09
N ARG A 449 12.60 -11.80 -13.54
CA ARG A 449 11.44 -12.19 -12.75
C ARG A 449 11.49 -11.75 -11.29
N GLY A 450 12.64 -11.25 -10.83
CA GLY A 450 12.84 -10.73 -9.48
C GLY A 450 12.53 -9.24 -9.32
N VAL A 451 11.90 -8.59 -10.31
CA VAL A 451 11.75 -7.12 -10.35
C VAL A 451 11.02 -6.54 -9.14
N SER A 452 9.94 -7.19 -8.67
CA SER A 452 9.18 -6.75 -7.50
C SER A 452 9.74 -7.28 -6.17
N ALA A 453 10.72 -8.19 -6.20
CA ALA A 453 11.27 -8.74 -4.99
C ALA A 453 12.00 -7.65 -4.17
N ILE A 454 12.05 -7.84 -2.85
CA ILE A 454 12.79 -6.98 -1.94
C ILE A 454 14.08 -7.68 -1.54
N VAL A 455 15.22 -7.02 -1.65
CA VAL A 455 16.55 -7.52 -1.28
C VAL A 455 17.22 -6.60 -0.26
N GLY A 456 18.16 -7.16 0.51
CA GLY A 456 19.05 -6.39 1.39
C GLY A 456 20.37 -6.03 0.70
N LEU A 457 21.31 -5.44 1.47
CA LEU A 457 22.70 -5.28 1.04
C LEU A 457 23.42 -6.65 0.95
N VAL A 458 24.42 -6.75 0.08
CA VAL A 458 25.25 -7.96 -0.06
C VAL A 458 26.01 -8.25 1.23
N ASP A 459 25.86 -9.47 1.74
CA ASP A 459 26.59 -10.07 2.86
C ASP A 459 26.11 -9.70 4.27
N GLN A 460 25.01 -10.34 4.67
CA GLN A 460 24.47 -10.37 6.03
C GLN A 460 25.05 -11.51 6.89
N THR A 461 26.08 -12.22 6.43
CA THR A 461 26.57 -13.44 7.12
C THR A 461 27.30 -13.13 8.43
N GLY A 462 27.09 -13.97 9.44
CA GLY A 462 27.71 -13.82 10.77
C GLY A 462 27.15 -12.67 11.62
N MET A 463 26.10 -11.99 11.18
CA MET A 463 25.45 -10.94 11.96
C MET A 463 24.50 -11.53 13.00
N LEU A 464 24.78 -11.23 14.27
CA LEU A 464 23.95 -11.63 15.40
C LEU A 464 22.59 -10.92 15.35
N GLN A 465 21.52 -11.66 15.60
CA GLN A 465 20.17 -11.11 15.78
C GLN A 465 20.13 -10.23 17.04
N THR A 466 19.51 -9.06 16.96
CA THR A 466 19.25 -8.25 18.14
C THR A 466 18.20 -8.95 19.00
N SER A 467 18.43 -9.07 20.31
CA SER A 467 17.68 -9.94 21.23
C SER A 467 16.25 -9.48 21.56
N THR A 468 15.73 -8.44 20.89
CA THR A 468 14.44 -7.83 21.23
C THR A 468 13.50 -7.85 20.02
N THR A 469 12.31 -8.41 20.23
CA THR A 469 11.14 -8.21 19.36
C THR A 469 10.63 -6.79 19.56
N LEU A 470 11.09 -5.86 18.71
CA LEU A 470 10.60 -4.48 18.73
C LEU A 470 9.35 -4.35 17.88
N THR A 471 8.40 -3.55 18.35
CA THR A 471 7.26 -3.13 17.53
C THR A 471 7.72 -2.04 16.57
N SER A 472 7.60 -2.30 15.27
CA SER A 472 7.80 -1.28 14.24
C SER A 472 6.59 -0.34 14.20
N PRO A 473 6.80 0.99 14.08
CA PRO A 473 5.70 1.93 14.03
C PRO A 473 4.93 1.73 12.73
N SER A 474 3.60 1.79 12.81
CA SER A 474 2.74 1.76 11.62
C SER A 474 3.00 2.98 10.76
N ARG A 475 3.45 2.76 9.52
CA ARG A 475 3.65 3.81 8.52
C ARG A 475 3.45 3.26 7.10
N PRO A 476 3.07 4.11 6.14
CA PRO A 476 3.00 3.70 4.74
C PRO A 476 4.35 3.30 4.18
N THR A 477 4.33 2.34 3.26
CA THR A 477 5.48 1.86 2.50
C THR A 477 5.27 2.09 1.01
N ALA A 478 6.36 2.44 0.33
CA ALA A 478 6.45 2.54 -1.13
C ALA A 478 7.00 1.26 -1.77
N LEU A 479 7.39 0.25 -0.98
CA LEU A 479 7.91 -1.02 -1.49
C LEU A 479 6.80 -2.07 -1.69
N PRO A 480 7.01 -3.07 -2.57
CA PRO A 480 5.96 -4.01 -3.01
C PRO A 480 5.39 -4.96 -1.95
N ASP A 481 5.91 -4.98 -0.73
CA ASP A 481 5.38 -5.80 0.37
C ASP A 481 4.17 -5.15 1.09
N GLY A 482 3.92 -3.86 0.82
CA GLY A 482 2.67 -3.16 1.15
C GLY A 482 1.79 -2.90 -0.07
N ALA A 483 1.92 -3.73 -1.11
CA ALA A 483 1.03 -3.72 -2.26
C ALA A 483 0.37 -5.09 -2.43
N ALA A 484 -0.85 -5.10 -2.98
CA ALA A 484 -1.54 -6.32 -3.33
C ALA A 484 -0.75 -7.09 -4.40
N GLY A 485 -0.75 -8.42 -4.31
CA GLY A 485 -0.22 -9.30 -5.34
C GLY A 485 -1.02 -9.22 -6.65
N VAL A 486 -0.95 -10.27 -7.46
CA VAL A 486 -1.56 -10.24 -8.80
C VAL A 486 -2.76 -11.19 -8.90
N PHE A 487 -3.94 -10.62 -9.12
CA PHE A 487 -5.20 -11.32 -9.38
C PHE A 487 -6.04 -10.44 -10.32
N GLY A 488 -7.05 -11.02 -10.98
CA GLY A 488 -7.93 -10.28 -11.89
C GLY A 488 -9.23 -9.82 -11.20
N PRO A 489 -9.47 -8.51 -11.01
CA PRO A 489 -8.60 -7.38 -11.40
C PRO A 489 -7.54 -7.00 -10.36
N GLY A 490 -6.43 -6.41 -10.81
CA GLY A 490 -5.32 -5.97 -9.95
C GLY A 490 -5.62 -4.62 -9.28
N TRP A 491 -4.96 -4.32 -8.15
CA TRP A 491 -5.10 -3.02 -7.47
C TRP A 491 -4.03 -2.01 -7.91
N GLU A 492 -2.74 -2.29 -7.67
CA GLU A 492 -1.65 -1.45 -8.19
C GLU A 492 -1.30 -1.80 -9.64
N VAL A 493 -1.30 -3.09 -9.96
CA VAL A 493 -0.90 -3.64 -11.25
C VAL A 493 -1.60 -4.97 -11.47
N GLY A 494 -1.99 -5.27 -12.71
CA GLY A 494 -2.48 -6.59 -13.09
C GLY A 494 -1.41 -7.40 -13.82
N TRP A 495 -1.82 -8.42 -14.57
CA TRP A 495 -0.89 -9.23 -15.36
C TRP A 495 -1.50 -9.73 -16.66
N VAL A 496 -0.64 -10.03 -17.63
CA VAL A 496 -0.98 -10.67 -18.90
C VAL A 496 -0.13 -11.91 -19.14
N ARG A 497 -0.66 -12.82 -19.96
CA ARG A 497 0.16 -13.86 -20.58
C ARG A 497 0.76 -13.34 -21.87
N GLN A 498 2.06 -13.43 -21.99
CA GLN A 498 2.77 -13.12 -23.23
C GLN A 498 3.60 -14.31 -23.68
N ARG A 499 3.80 -14.41 -24.99
CA ARG A 499 4.64 -15.45 -25.58
C ARG A 499 6.04 -14.89 -25.82
N THR A 500 7.05 -15.55 -25.27
CA THR A 500 8.46 -15.18 -25.48
C THR A 500 8.88 -15.49 -26.92
N PRO A 501 10.02 -14.94 -27.40
CA PRO A 501 10.61 -15.32 -28.68
C PRO A 501 10.83 -16.84 -28.83
N ASP A 502 11.10 -17.53 -27.72
CA ASP A 502 11.28 -18.99 -27.65
C ASP A 502 9.97 -19.77 -27.54
N ALA A 503 8.84 -19.11 -27.84
CA ALA A 503 7.50 -19.68 -27.84
C ALA A 503 6.94 -20.14 -26.49
N GLU A 504 7.60 -19.82 -25.37
CA GLU A 504 7.12 -20.09 -24.01
C GLU A 504 6.10 -19.05 -23.56
N TRP A 505 5.14 -19.46 -22.72
CA TRP A 505 4.19 -18.54 -22.13
C TRP A 505 4.66 -18.10 -20.75
N ILE A 506 4.80 -16.79 -20.58
CA ILE A 506 5.17 -16.17 -19.30
C ILE A 506 4.06 -15.24 -18.82
N ASN A 507 4.07 -14.96 -17.52
CA ASN A 507 3.24 -13.93 -16.92
C ASN A 507 4.06 -12.64 -16.79
N VAL A 508 3.45 -11.53 -17.18
CA VAL A 508 4.07 -10.21 -17.25
C VAL A 508 3.16 -9.23 -16.51
N LEU A 509 3.74 -8.38 -15.66
CA LEU A 509 2.99 -7.31 -14.99
C LEU A 509 2.53 -6.27 -16.02
N ALA A 510 1.34 -5.71 -15.84
CA ALA A 510 0.81 -4.69 -16.74
C ALA A 510 -0.15 -3.74 -16.02
N GLY A 511 0.14 -2.43 -16.02
CA GLY A 511 -0.73 -1.41 -15.43
C GLY A 511 -2.10 -1.31 -16.11
N TYR A 512 -2.18 -1.58 -17.41
CA TYR A 512 -3.42 -1.53 -18.19
C TYR A 512 -4.42 -2.67 -17.89
N GLN A 513 -4.10 -3.60 -16.98
CA GLN A 513 -4.97 -4.71 -16.58
C GLN A 513 -5.88 -4.39 -15.38
N MET A 514 -5.87 -3.14 -14.92
CA MET A 514 -6.86 -2.60 -13.99
C MET A 514 -8.13 -2.16 -14.72
N ALA A 515 -9.23 -2.02 -13.99
CA ALA A 515 -10.46 -1.40 -14.49
C ALA A 515 -10.24 0.07 -14.86
N SER A 516 -11.10 0.53 -15.76
CA SER A 516 -11.06 1.89 -16.29
C SER A 516 -12.39 2.60 -16.05
N PRO A 517 -12.41 3.65 -15.21
CA PRO A 517 -11.32 4.09 -14.33
C PRO A 517 -11.16 3.17 -13.10
N PHE A 518 -10.10 3.35 -12.31
CA PHE A 518 -9.83 2.51 -11.13
C PHE A 518 -10.97 2.44 -10.07
N PRO A 519 -11.88 3.44 -9.92
CA PRO A 519 -13.00 3.31 -8.99
C PRO A 519 -13.93 2.11 -9.25
N GLU A 520 -13.98 1.59 -10.49
CA GLU A 520 -14.70 0.35 -10.75
C GLU A 520 -14.03 -0.87 -10.08
N ASP A 521 -12.69 -0.92 -10.03
CA ASP A 521 -11.96 -1.93 -9.24
C ASP A 521 -12.24 -1.76 -7.75
N ALA A 522 -12.20 -0.52 -7.25
CA ALA A 522 -12.49 -0.22 -5.85
C ALA A 522 -13.88 -0.75 -5.44
N LYS A 523 -14.90 -0.56 -6.29
CA LYS A 523 -16.25 -1.07 -6.06
C LYS A 523 -16.29 -2.60 -6.00
N ILE A 524 -15.66 -3.27 -6.97
CA ILE A 524 -15.65 -4.75 -7.05
C ILE A 524 -14.92 -5.34 -5.84
N CYS A 525 -13.74 -4.81 -5.52
CA CYS A 525 -12.89 -5.33 -4.46
C CYS A 525 -13.51 -5.10 -3.08
N ALA A 526 -14.17 -3.96 -2.89
CA ALA A 526 -14.84 -3.67 -1.62
C ALA A 526 -16.06 -4.56 -1.38
N ALA A 527 -16.86 -4.81 -2.44
CA ALA A 527 -18.03 -5.69 -2.35
C ALA A 527 -17.66 -7.13 -1.98
N LEU A 528 -16.48 -7.58 -2.40
CA LEU A 528 -15.92 -8.89 -2.11
C LEU A 528 -15.28 -9.00 -0.71
N GLY A 529 -15.75 -8.21 0.26
CA GLY A 529 -15.32 -8.29 1.66
C GLY A 529 -13.84 -7.96 1.84
N SER A 530 -13.36 -6.87 1.21
CA SER A 530 -11.93 -6.56 1.11
C SER A 530 -11.16 -7.63 0.30
N PHE A 531 -11.49 -7.76 -0.99
CA PHE A 531 -10.85 -8.72 -1.90
C PHE A 531 -9.33 -8.66 -1.90
N TRP A 532 -8.81 -7.42 -1.74
CA TRP A 532 -7.40 -7.11 -1.58
C TRP A 532 -7.16 -6.63 -0.15
N PRO A 533 -6.80 -7.56 0.77
CA PRO A 533 -6.69 -7.24 2.18
C PRO A 533 -5.62 -6.17 2.42
N GLY A 534 -5.95 -5.20 3.26
CA GLY A 534 -5.05 -4.09 3.57
C GLY A 534 -4.88 -3.04 2.47
N VAL A 535 -5.75 -3.01 1.44
CA VAL A 535 -5.88 -1.84 0.55
C VAL A 535 -7.34 -1.46 0.27
N ALA A 536 -8.24 -2.44 0.13
CA ALA A 536 -9.66 -2.21 -0.17
C ALA A 536 -10.53 -2.30 1.10
N PRO A 537 -11.40 -1.32 1.39
CA PRO A 537 -12.39 -1.42 2.48
C PRO A 537 -13.42 -2.54 2.24
N ASP A 538 -14.12 -3.00 3.28
CA ASP A 538 -15.16 -4.04 3.17
C ASP A 538 -16.55 -3.39 3.10
N SER A 539 -17.15 -3.37 1.91
CA SER A 539 -18.47 -2.79 1.70
C SER A 539 -19.60 -3.82 1.83
N ALA A 540 -19.34 -5.05 2.28
CA ALA A 540 -20.34 -6.11 2.30
C ALA A 540 -21.55 -5.78 3.18
N ARG A 541 -21.36 -4.93 4.20
CA ARG A 541 -22.44 -4.44 5.08
C ARG A 541 -23.08 -3.13 4.64
N VAL A 542 -22.51 -2.44 3.65
CA VAL A 542 -23.04 -1.17 3.12
C VAL A 542 -24.27 -1.42 2.26
N PHE A 543 -24.27 -2.52 1.52
CA PHE A 543 -25.32 -2.89 0.56
C PHE A 543 -26.13 -4.10 1.02
N GLU A 544 -27.22 -4.36 0.30
CA GLU A 544 -28.10 -5.49 0.60
C GLU A 544 -27.34 -6.83 0.56
N PRO A 545 -27.76 -7.83 1.37
CA PRO A 545 -27.05 -9.09 1.44
C PRO A 545 -27.12 -9.86 0.11
N ARG A 546 -25.94 -10.20 -0.43
CA ARG A 546 -25.78 -10.87 -1.73
C ARG A 546 -25.36 -12.32 -1.55
N SER A 547 -25.70 -13.18 -2.50
CA SER A 547 -25.68 -14.65 -2.38
C SER A 547 -24.31 -15.28 -2.12
N THR A 548 -23.20 -14.54 -2.23
CA THR A 548 -21.84 -15.03 -1.99
C THR A 548 -20.98 -14.07 -1.18
N LEU A 549 -21.50 -12.96 -0.67
CA LEU A 549 -20.72 -11.87 -0.08
C LEU A 549 -21.12 -11.63 1.37
N HIS A 550 -20.12 -11.58 2.25
CA HIS A 550 -20.29 -11.40 3.68
C HIS A 550 -19.11 -10.59 4.22
N SER A 551 -19.31 -9.98 5.39
CA SER A 551 -18.26 -9.19 6.04
C SER A 551 -17.09 -10.08 6.47
N ILE A 552 -15.88 -9.67 6.15
CA ILE A 552 -14.63 -10.30 6.58
C ILE A 552 -13.88 -9.35 7.51
N ILE A 553 -13.73 -8.08 7.11
CA ILE A 553 -13.21 -7.00 7.96
C ILE A 553 -14.30 -5.96 8.13
N PRO A 554 -15.13 -6.02 9.17
CA PRO A 554 -16.23 -5.09 9.33
C PRO A 554 -15.73 -3.64 9.42
N LEU A 555 -16.29 -2.78 8.57
CA LEU A 555 -16.23 -1.34 8.76
C LEU A 555 -17.12 -0.95 9.95
N THR A 556 -16.66 0.00 10.75
CA THR A 556 -17.44 0.60 11.84
C THR A 556 -18.61 1.38 11.29
N ASP A 557 -19.59 1.67 12.15
CA ASP A 557 -20.75 2.48 11.80
C ASP A 557 -20.34 3.88 11.28
N GLU A 558 -19.35 4.50 11.90
CA GLU A 558 -18.81 5.81 11.51
C GLU A 558 -18.14 5.75 10.11
N GLU A 559 -17.37 4.69 9.81
CA GLU A 559 -16.70 4.50 8.50
C GLU A 559 -17.66 4.34 7.32
N ILE A 560 -18.93 4.00 7.58
CA ILE A 560 -20.01 3.88 6.57
C ILE A 560 -21.07 4.99 6.71
N GLY A 561 -20.72 6.07 7.41
CA GLY A 561 -21.52 7.29 7.54
C GLY A 561 -22.79 7.18 8.39
N MET A 562 -22.92 6.11 9.18
CA MET A 562 -23.99 6.04 10.18
C MET A 562 -23.70 7.04 11.30
N GLY A 563 -24.74 7.70 11.83
CA GLY A 563 -24.56 8.75 12.85
C GLY A 563 -24.24 10.14 12.30
N GLY A 564 -24.06 10.29 10.98
CA GLY A 564 -23.79 11.57 10.31
C GLY A 564 -22.33 11.80 9.93
N ASP A 565 -21.48 10.81 10.12
CA ASP A 565 -20.07 10.84 9.73
C ASP A 565 -19.85 10.69 8.22
N VAL A 566 -18.61 10.91 7.79
CA VAL A 566 -18.20 10.79 6.38
C VAL A 566 -17.92 9.33 6.05
N ALA A 567 -18.80 8.72 5.26
CA ALA A 567 -18.56 7.39 4.68
C ALA A 567 -17.35 7.41 3.75
N TRP A 568 -16.55 6.34 3.78
CA TRP A 568 -15.34 6.24 2.95
C TRP A 568 -15.64 6.29 1.44
N ASP A 569 -16.80 5.80 1.01
CA ASP A 569 -17.25 5.68 -0.38
C ASP A 569 -18.50 6.52 -0.70
N ASP A 570 -18.87 7.43 0.20
CA ASP A 570 -20.09 8.26 0.12
C ASP A 570 -21.40 7.45 -0.01
N GLN A 571 -21.37 6.16 0.31
CA GLN A 571 -22.56 5.33 0.36
C GLN A 571 -23.16 5.35 1.77
N ARG A 572 -24.49 5.37 1.84
CA ARG A 572 -25.19 5.30 3.14
C ARG A 572 -25.22 3.86 3.62
N GLY A 573 -24.78 3.63 4.85
CA GLY A 573 -24.96 2.37 5.55
C GLY A 573 -26.45 1.99 5.78
N PRO A 574 -26.71 0.76 6.22
CA PRO A 574 -28.05 0.23 6.43
C PRO A 574 -28.85 0.99 7.49
N GLN A 575 -30.17 1.03 7.30
CA GLN A 575 -31.09 1.66 8.24
C GLN A 575 -32.13 0.66 8.73
N LEU A 576 -32.25 0.49 10.04
CA LEU A 576 -33.34 -0.29 10.63
C LEU A 576 -34.60 0.59 10.69
N ILE A 577 -35.65 0.16 10.01
CA ILE A 577 -36.95 0.84 9.97
C ILE A 577 -38.07 -0.11 10.42
N THR A 578 -39.23 0.46 10.75
CA THR A 578 -40.45 -0.30 11.03
C THR A 578 -41.46 -0.05 9.92
N GLN A 579 -41.95 -1.12 9.31
CA GLN A 579 -42.97 -1.10 8.27
C GLN A 579 -43.99 -2.21 8.55
N ASP A 580 -45.28 -1.86 8.59
CA ASP A 580 -46.38 -2.80 8.87
C ASP A 580 -46.15 -3.65 10.13
N ASP A 581 -45.70 -3.01 11.22
CA ASP A 581 -45.33 -3.62 12.51
C ASP A 581 -44.20 -4.67 12.43
N ARG A 582 -43.45 -4.70 11.31
CA ARG A 582 -42.27 -5.55 11.12
C ARG A 582 -40.99 -4.72 11.08
N LEU A 583 -39.91 -5.30 11.57
CA LEU A 583 -38.57 -4.75 11.42
C LEU A 583 -38.04 -5.06 10.03
N ILE A 584 -37.56 -4.03 9.35
CA ILE A 584 -36.97 -4.10 8.01
C ILE A 584 -35.63 -3.39 8.05
N VAL A 585 -34.61 -3.97 7.42
CA VAL A 585 -33.37 -3.26 7.12
C VAL A 585 -33.45 -2.70 5.71
N GLN A 586 -33.32 -1.39 5.59
CA GLN A 586 -33.29 -0.67 4.32
C GLN A 586 -31.83 -0.42 3.90
N TYR A 587 -31.52 -0.79 2.67
CA TYR A 587 -30.22 -0.56 2.01
C TYR A 587 -30.40 0.30 0.76
N HIS A 588 -29.37 1.06 0.39
CA HIS A 588 -29.20 1.48 -0.99
C HIS A 588 -28.77 0.26 -1.82
N ALA A 589 -29.31 0.12 -3.03
CA ALA A 589 -29.05 -1.02 -3.90
C ALA A 589 -27.64 -0.93 -4.51
N TYR A 590 -26.84 -2.00 -4.40
CA TYR A 590 -25.49 -2.07 -4.98
C TYR A 590 -25.44 -1.73 -6.48
N ALA A 591 -26.49 -2.14 -7.21
CA ALA A 591 -26.67 -1.88 -8.64
C ALA A 591 -26.53 -0.39 -9.00
N HIS A 592 -27.03 0.49 -8.13
CA HIS A 592 -27.13 1.95 -8.35
C HIS A 592 -26.00 2.74 -7.68
N ALA A 593 -25.02 2.07 -7.07
CA ALA A 593 -23.84 2.73 -6.53
C ALA A 593 -22.84 3.07 -7.64
N ASP A 594 -22.38 4.31 -7.71
CA ASP A 594 -21.47 4.77 -8.76
C ASP A 594 -20.18 5.36 -8.17
N TYR A 595 -19.17 4.52 -8.03
CA TYR A 595 -17.88 4.94 -7.48
C TYR A 595 -17.09 5.87 -8.44
N THR A 596 -17.37 5.80 -9.74
CA THR A 596 -16.82 6.78 -10.69
C THR A 596 -17.40 8.16 -10.43
N GLN A 597 -18.72 8.24 -10.18
CA GLN A 597 -19.37 9.49 -9.79
C GLN A 597 -18.88 10.01 -8.42
N VAL A 598 -18.69 9.13 -7.43
CA VAL A 598 -18.09 9.50 -6.13
C VAL A 598 -16.69 10.11 -6.32
N ALA A 599 -15.86 9.55 -7.20
CA ALA A 599 -14.55 10.10 -7.54
C ALA A 599 -14.62 11.44 -8.28
N LEU A 600 -15.60 11.62 -9.19
CA LEU A 600 -15.85 12.90 -9.88
C LEU A 600 -16.29 13.99 -8.91
N ASP A 601 -17.08 13.63 -7.91
CA ASP A 601 -17.55 14.58 -6.89
C ASP A 601 -16.48 14.86 -5.83
N GLY A 602 -15.38 14.10 -5.82
CA GLY A 602 -14.32 14.21 -4.82
C GLY A 602 -14.79 13.77 -3.43
N ARG A 603 -15.61 12.71 -3.35
CA ARG A 603 -16.27 12.29 -2.10
C ARG A 603 -15.72 11.01 -1.47
N PHE A 604 -14.72 10.37 -2.08
CA PHE A 604 -13.95 9.32 -1.39
C PHE A 604 -13.27 9.89 -0.14
N SER A 605 -13.14 9.07 0.90
CA SER A 605 -12.46 9.42 2.14
C SER A 605 -11.61 8.26 2.63
N LEU A 606 -10.40 8.58 3.11
CA LEU A 606 -9.55 7.67 3.88
C LEU A 606 -9.37 8.15 5.32
N GLY A 607 -10.17 9.13 5.75
CA GLY A 607 -10.03 9.75 7.06
C GLY A 607 -10.09 8.74 8.20
N MET A 608 -11.00 7.77 8.13
CA MET A 608 -11.17 6.77 9.18
C MET A 608 -10.44 5.47 8.85
N THR A 609 -10.78 4.87 7.72
CA THR A 609 -10.18 3.61 7.23
C THR A 609 -8.65 3.70 7.20
N GLY A 610 -8.12 4.83 6.72
CA GLY A 610 -6.68 5.05 6.58
C GLY A 610 -5.92 5.08 7.92
N ARG A 611 -6.62 5.26 9.05
CA ARG A 611 -6.06 5.25 10.41
C ARG A 611 -6.13 3.88 11.08
N THR A 612 -6.76 2.89 10.46
CA THR A 612 -6.84 1.53 10.99
C THR A 612 -5.45 0.93 11.07
N SER A 613 -5.02 0.59 12.29
CA SER A 613 -3.72 -0.05 12.52
C SER A 613 -3.71 -1.51 12.07
N GLN A 614 -2.52 -2.06 11.84
CA GLN A 614 -2.34 -3.49 11.56
C GLN A 614 -3.02 -4.39 12.61
N THR A 615 -2.88 -4.06 13.90
CA THR A 615 -3.49 -4.83 15.00
C THR A 615 -5.01 -4.71 15.01
N GLU A 616 -5.54 -3.51 14.78
CA GLU A 616 -6.98 -3.28 14.71
C GLU A 616 -7.61 -4.03 13.54
N TYR A 617 -6.97 -4.00 12.36
CA TYR A 617 -7.37 -4.78 11.20
C TYR A 617 -7.49 -6.27 11.55
N GLN A 618 -6.45 -6.83 12.18
CA GLN A 618 -6.40 -8.23 12.60
C GLN A 618 -7.48 -8.57 13.63
N HIS A 619 -7.72 -7.70 14.61
CA HIS A 619 -8.78 -7.86 15.59
C HIS A 619 -10.16 -7.90 14.93
N ARG A 620 -10.47 -6.95 14.04
CA ARG A 620 -11.75 -6.90 13.31
C ARG A 620 -12.00 -8.19 12.53
N VAL A 621 -11.01 -8.68 11.80
CA VAL A 621 -11.08 -9.95 11.06
C VAL A 621 -11.31 -11.15 11.99
N ARG A 622 -10.50 -11.27 13.05
CA ARG A 622 -10.62 -12.37 14.02
C ARG A 622 -12.00 -12.37 14.69
N SER A 623 -12.46 -11.21 15.13
CA SER A 623 -13.74 -11.05 15.81
C SER A 623 -14.91 -11.40 14.89
N MET A 624 -14.91 -10.93 13.63
CA MET A 624 -15.95 -11.26 12.66
C MET A 624 -16.03 -12.77 12.39
N TYR A 625 -14.88 -13.43 12.26
CA TYR A 625 -14.85 -14.88 12.10
C TYR A 625 -15.41 -15.62 13.34
N ARG A 626 -15.03 -15.19 14.55
CA ARG A 626 -15.55 -15.75 15.81
C ARG A 626 -17.06 -15.54 15.98
N VAL A 627 -17.59 -14.39 15.55
CA VAL A 627 -19.04 -14.15 15.48
C VAL A 627 -19.71 -15.19 14.59
N TYR A 628 -19.16 -15.47 13.40
CA TYR A 628 -19.71 -16.53 12.56
C TYR A 628 -19.60 -17.92 13.19
N ARG A 629 -18.59 -18.21 14.02
CA ARG A 629 -18.50 -19.48 14.77
C ARG A 629 -19.61 -19.61 15.79
N VAL A 630 -19.91 -18.55 16.53
CA VAL A 630 -21.03 -18.52 17.49
C VAL A 630 -22.37 -18.73 16.78
N LEU A 631 -22.54 -18.16 15.59
CA LEU A 631 -23.76 -18.32 14.79
C LEU A 631 -23.82 -19.65 14.00
N GLY A 632 -22.81 -20.51 14.12
CA GLY A 632 -22.71 -21.78 13.38
C GLY A 632 -22.45 -21.59 11.87
N ALA A 633 -22.08 -20.39 11.43
CA ALA A 633 -21.90 -20.00 10.04
C ALA A 633 -20.43 -20.02 9.57
N ALA A 634 -19.47 -20.27 10.47
CA ALA A 634 -18.05 -20.14 10.15
C ALA A 634 -17.56 -21.02 9.00
N SER A 635 -18.10 -22.22 8.79
CA SER A 635 -17.71 -23.10 7.68
C SER A 635 -18.71 -23.12 6.51
N ASP A 636 -19.81 -22.36 6.62
CA ASP A 636 -20.93 -22.38 5.67
C ASP A 636 -21.15 -20.97 5.08
N LYS A 637 -20.57 -20.73 3.89
CA LYS A 637 -20.68 -19.44 3.17
C LYS A 637 -22.15 -19.01 2.96
N PRO A 638 -23.06 -19.88 2.48
CA PRO A 638 -24.49 -19.57 2.46
C PRO A 638 -25.06 -19.11 3.79
N LEU A 639 -24.68 -19.76 4.89
CA LEU A 639 -25.16 -19.40 6.23
C LEU A 639 -24.57 -18.06 6.72
N ARG A 640 -23.33 -17.69 6.33
CA ARG A 640 -22.79 -16.35 6.62
C ARG A 640 -23.67 -15.26 6.00
N ASN A 641 -24.17 -15.48 4.78
CA ASN A 641 -25.05 -14.54 4.10
C ASN A 641 -26.46 -14.45 4.73
N ALA A 642 -26.84 -15.44 5.55
CA ALA A 642 -28.07 -15.39 6.32
C ALA A 642 -27.97 -14.44 7.53
N TRP A 643 -26.75 -14.05 7.91
CA TRP A 643 -26.44 -13.18 9.04
C TRP A 643 -25.66 -11.93 8.61
N PRO A 644 -26.31 -10.95 7.96
CA PRO A 644 -25.67 -9.69 7.63
C PRO A 644 -25.41 -8.85 8.88
N LEU A 645 -24.34 -8.06 8.83
CA LEU A 645 -23.93 -7.16 9.90
C LEU A 645 -24.65 -5.81 9.78
N LEU A 646 -25.42 -5.43 10.79
CA LEU A 646 -26.22 -4.20 10.82
C LEU A 646 -25.51 -3.05 11.55
N SER A 647 -24.83 -3.34 12.66
CA SER A 647 -24.03 -2.35 13.42
C SER A 647 -22.73 -2.98 13.94
N PHE A 648 -21.61 -2.24 13.85
CA PHE A 648 -20.31 -2.60 14.42
C PHE A 648 -19.63 -1.36 15.00
N VAL A 649 -19.31 -1.43 16.29
CA VAL A 649 -18.66 -0.33 17.03
C VAL A 649 -17.65 -0.87 18.04
N GLU A 650 -16.58 -0.10 18.25
CA GLU A 650 -15.69 -0.27 19.40
C GLU A 650 -16.37 0.30 20.65
N VAL A 651 -16.44 -0.48 21.72
CA VAL A 651 -17.14 -0.08 22.95
C VAL A 651 -16.24 0.77 23.82
N LEU A 652 -16.56 2.06 23.92
CA LEU A 652 -15.95 2.97 24.88
C LEU A 652 -16.57 2.79 26.26
N ARG A 653 -15.74 2.72 27.31
CA ARG A 653 -16.19 2.62 28.71
C ARG A 653 -16.28 4.00 29.38
N PRO A 654 -17.21 4.21 30.31
CA PRO A 654 -18.24 3.26 30.78
C PRO A 654 -19.34 3.03 29.74
N ASN A 655 -19.94 1.83 29.74
CA ASN A 655 -20.99 1.47 28.79
C ASN A 655 -22.07 0.63 29.46
N ALA A 656 -23.30 1.17 29.51
CA ALA A 656 -24.41 0.54 30.23
C ALA A 656 -24.84 -0.82 29.63
N GLU A 657 -24.79 -0.99 28.31
CA GLU A 657 -25.14 -2.27 27.68
C GLU A 657 -24.13 -3.35 28.05
N LEU A 658 -22.84 -3.01 28.06
CA LEU A 658 -21.77 -3.90 28.53
C LEU A 658 -21.90 -4.23 30.02
N ASP A 659 -22.19 -3.23 30.86
CA ASP A 659 -22.36 -3.45 32.30
C ASP A 659 -23.52 -4.44 32.58
N ILE A 660 -24.66 -4.25 31.91
CA ILE A 660 -25.81 -5.16 31.98
C ILE A 660 -25.44 -6.56 31.45
N ALA A 661 -24.75 -6.63 30.31
CA ALA A 661 -24.37 -7.91 29.71
C ALA A 661 -23.46 -8.74 30.63
N GLN A 662 -22.49 -8.10 31.29
CA GLN A 662 -21.59 -8.77 32.23
C GLN A 662 -22.32 -9.21 33.51
N GLU A 663 -23.27 -8.39 34.00
CA GLU A 663 -24.09 -8.75 35.16
C GLU A 663 -25.00 -9.95 34.87
N GLU A 664 -25.74 -9.91 33.76
CA GLU A 664 -26.68 -10.99 33.38
C GLU A 664 -25.96 -12.30 33.04
N SER A 665 -24.83 -12.23 32.33
CA SER A 665 -24.07 -13.42 31.93
C SER A 665 -23.14 -13.96 33.02
N GLY A 666 -22.81 -13.14 34.03
CA GLY A 666 -21.81 -13.46 35.05
C GLY A 666 -20.36 -13.50 34.53
N GLN A 667 -20.10 -13.01 33.31
CA GLN A 667 -18.78 -13.01 32.67
C GLN A 667 -18.31 -11.58 32.40
N ILE A 668 -17.12 -11.23 32.91
CA ILE A 668 -16.48 -9.95 32.64
C ILE A 668 -15.72 -10.06 31.32
N LEU A 669 -15.89 -9.05 30.46
CA LEU A 669 -15.06 -8.88 29.27
C LEU A 669 -13.93 -7.92 29.60
N ASP A 670 -12.68 -8.36 29.57
CA ASP A 670 -11.51 -7.51 29.83
C ASP A 670 -10.93 -6.91 28.55
N GLY A 671 -10.22 -5.79 28.69
CA GLY A 671 -9.54 -5.12 27.59
C GLY A 671 -10.48 -4.42 26.60
N TRP A 672 -10.13 -4.50 25.32
CA TRP A 672 -10.96 -3.98 24.23
C TRP A 672 -12.24 -4.82 24.12
N VAL A 673 -13.35 -4.14 23.80
CA VAL A 673 -14.64 -4.79 23.60
C VAL A 673 -15.25 -4.24 22.31
N GLN A 674 -15.62 -5.16 21.42
CA GLN A 674 -16.30 -4.87 20.17
C GLN A 674 -17.76 -5.29 20.28
N ARG A 675 -18.66 -4.44 19.75
CA ARG A 675 -20.08 -4.72 19.69
C ARG A 675 -20.50 -4.99 18.26
N PHE A 676 -21.19 -6.11 18.06
CA PHE A 676 -21.78 -6.51 16.80
C PHE A 676 -23.30 -6.60 16.95
N LEU A 677 -24.03 -6.03 16.01
CA LEU A 677 -25.46 -6.26 15.84
C LEU A 677 -25.68 -6.90 14.47
N LEU A 678 -26.11 -8.14 14.47
CA LEU A 678 -26.49 -8.88 13.28
C LEU A 678 -27.98 -9.15 13.29
N TYR A 679 -28.50 -9.51 12.14
CA TYR A 679 -29.87 -9.98 12.01
C TYR A 679 -29.92 -11.22 11.14
N LYS A 680 -30.86 -12.10 11.42
CA LYS A 680 -31.17 -13.19 10.51
C LYS A 680 -32.06 -12.63 9.41
N ARG A 681 -31.58 -12.65 8.16
CA ARG A 681 -32.35 -12.07 7.05
C ARG A 681 -33.46 -13.02 6.59
N GLY A 682 -34.60 -12.44 6.25
CA GLY A 682 -35.67 -13.08 5.48
C GLY A 682 -35.59 -12.70 4.00
N ALA A 683 -36.74 -12.41 3.40
CA ALA A 683 -36.81 -12.02 1.99
C ALA A 683 -36.15 -10.64 1.74
N VAL A 684 -35.54 -10.49 0.56
CA VAL A 684 -35.06 -9.21 0.02
C VAL A 684 -36.05 -8.76 -1.06
N GLN A 685 -36.51 -7.52 -0.98
CA GLN A 685 -37.47 -6.94 -1.92
C GLN A 685 -37.01 -5.54 -2.35
N ILE A 686 -37.41 -5.13 -3.56
CA ILE A 686 -37.26 -3.74 -4.00
C ILE A 686 -38.32 -2.92 -3.27
N ALA A 687 -37.96 -1.76 -2.73
CA ALA A 687 -38.93 -0.89 -2.06
C ALA A 687 -39.92 -0.32 -3.09
N GLU A 688 -41.21 -0.35 -2.78
CA GLU A 688 -42.24 0.22 -3.66
C GLU A 688 -42.10 1.74 -3.85
N SER A 689 -41.45 2.41 -2.89
CA SER A 689 -41.24 3.87 -2.91
C SER A 689 -40.10 4.32 -3.81
N ASP A 690 -39.06 3.50 -3.99
CA ASP A 690 -37.85 3.84 -4.74
C ASP A 690 -37.12 2.56 -5.17
N PHE A 691 -36.97 2.34 -6.48
CA PHE A 691 -36.30 1.16 -7.02
C PHE A 691 -34.81 1.08 -6.65
N ARG A 692 -34.20 2.18 -6.20
CA ARG A 692 -32.82 2.21 -5.72
C ARG A 692 -32.67 1.69 -4.29
N LEU A 693 -33.77 1.36 -3.62
CA LEU A 693 -33.76 0.83 -2.26
C LEU A 693 -34.04 -0.67 -2.22
N ARG A 694 -33.50 -1.34 -1.21
CA ARG A 694 -33.76 -2.74 -0.89
C ARG A 694 -34.26 -2.85 0.53
N HIS A 695 -35.37 -3.54 0.72
CA HIS A 695 -35.94 -3.89 2.01
C HIS A 695 -35.65 -5.35 2.31
N VAL A 696 -35.01 -5.58 3.45
CA VAL A 696 -34.65 -6.92 3.91
C VAL A 696 -35.39 -7.21 5.20
N GLU A 697 -36.20 -8.28 5.20
CA GLU A 697 -36.93 -8.71 6.38
C GLU A 697 -35.99 -9.16 7.50
N VAL A 698 -36.32 -8.78 8.74
CA VAL A 698 -35.61 -9.21 9.95
C VAL A 698 -36.38 -10.35 10.59
N GLU A 699 -35.83 -11.56 10.54
CA GLU A 699 -36.41 -12.73 11.22
C GLU A 699 -36.02 -12.80 12.71
N ALA A 700 -34.81 -12.33 13.04
CA ALA A 700 -34.29 -12.30 14.41
C ALA A 700 -33.16 -11.27 14.51
N LEU A 701 -32.95 -10.69 15.69
CA LEU A 701 -31.81 -9.83 16.01
C LEU A 701 -30.85 -10.54 16.97
N VAL A 702 -29.55 -10.37 16.73
CA VAL A 702 -28.51 -10.86 17.62
C VAL A 702 -27.51 -9.76 17.91
N ILE A 703 -27.28 -9.49 19.19
CA ILE A 703 -26.23 -8.60 19.66
C ILE A 703 -25.13 -9.46 20.26
N LEU A 704 -23.88 -9.19 19.89
CA LEU A 704 -22.71 -9.79 20.51
C LEU A 704 -21.79 -8.71 21.06
N LEU A 705 -21.25 -8.94 22.25
CA LEU A 705 -20.15 -8.19 22.84
C LEU A 705 -18.97 -9.13 22.96
N LEU A 706 -17.84 -8.78 22.36
CA LEU A 706 -16.70 -9.67 22.21
C LEU A 706 -15.43 -8.98 22.67
N SER A 707 -14.63 -9.68 23.48
CA SER A 707 -13.25 -9.33 23.77
C SER A 707 -12.30 -10.40 23.23
N ALA A 708 -11.01 -10.31 23.57
CA ALA A 708 -10.03 -11.29 23.16
C ALA A 708 -10.42 -12.73 23.51
N ASP A 709 -11.01 -12.95 24.70
CA ASP A 709 -11.14 -14.28 25.30
C ASP A 709 -12.59 -14.78 25.38
N ALA A 710 -13.58 -13.88 25.36
CA ALA A 710 -14.98 -14.26 25.58
C ALA A 710 -15.93 -13.49 24.67
N ILE A 711 -17.12 -14.07 24.49
CA ILE A 711 -18.21 -13.52 23.69
C ILE A 711 -19.49 -13.63 24.51
N LEU A 712 -20.19 -12.52 24.67
CA LEU A 712 -21.54 -12.48 25.21
C LEU A 712 -22.51 -12.32 24.05
N ILE A 713 -23.64 -13.03 24.12
CA ILE A 713 -24.67 -12.99 23.08
C ILE A 713 -26.04 -12.72 23.71
N LYS A 714 -26.84 -11.93 22.99
CA LYS A 714 -28.25 -11.69 23.26
C LYS A 714 -29.04 -11.87 21.97
N THR A 715 -30.05 -12.72 22.00
CA THR A 715 -30.98 -12.93 20.88
C THR A 715 -32.32 -12.31 21.22
N ASP A 716 -32.78 -11.39 20.37
CA ASP A 716 -34.01 -10.63 20.57
C ASP A 716 -34.12 -10.04 22.00
N ALA A 717 -35.19 -10.36 22.72
CA ALA A 717 -35.46 -9.89 24.08
C ALA A 717 -34.94 -10.83 25.19
N LEU A 718 -34.19 -11.89 24.85
CA LEU A 718 -33.65 -12.82 25.85
C LEU A 718 -32.54 -12.15 26.69
N PRO A 719 -32.26 -12.65 27.91
CA PRO A 719 -31.12 -12.21 28.70
C PRO A 719 -29.78 -12.49 28.00
N TRP A 720 -28.75 -11.74 28.37
CA TRP A 720 -27.37 -12.00 27.94
C TRP A 720 -26.85 -13.32 28.50
N GLN A 721 -26.10 -14.04 27.68
CA GLN A 721 -25.44 -15.28 28.06
C GLN A 721 -24.04 -15.37 27.45
N VAL A 722 -23.18 -16.21 28.04
CA VAL A 722 -21.89 -16.55 27.44
C VAL A 722 -22.14 -17.36 26.17
N ALA A 723 -21.55 -16.94 25.06
CA ALA A 723 -21.62 -17.65 23.79
C ALA A 723 -20.46 -18.65 23.67
N HIS A 724 -20.73 -19.82 23.11
CA HIS A 724 -19.72 -20.82 22.80
C HIS A 724 -19.49 -20.89 21.29
N GLU A 725 -18.24 -20.85 20.87
CA GLU A 725 -17.86 -20.94 19.46
C GLU A 725 -18.04 -22.39 18.97
N ALA A 726 -18.74 -22.59 17.84
CA ALA A 726 -18.77 -23.87 17.17
C ALA A 726 -17.38 -24.20 16.59
N PHE A 727 -16.92 -25.43 16.74
CA PHE A 727 -15.65 -25.91 16.17
C PHE A 727 -15.82 -26.36 14.72
#